data_AF-A0AAW9JZ71-F1
#
_entry.id   AF-A0AAW9JZ71-F1
#
_cell.length_a   1.000
_cell.length_b   1.000
_cell.length_c   1.000
_cell.angle_alpha   90.00
_cell.angle_beta   90.00
_cell.angle_gamma   90.00
#
_symmetry.space_group_name_H-M   'P 1'
#
loop_
_entity.id
_entity.type
_entity.pdbx_description
1 polymer ?
#
loop_
_entity_poly.entity_id
_entity_poly.type
_entity_poly.pdbx_seq_one_letter_code
_entity_poly.pdbx_strand_id
1 'polypeptide(L)'
;MKRLNTKKGVASALIFLIFSSVAPVFQNNVNAVGTSNNVDISKNSDSSISQNPMLDSSHLESQVTSSSDSNNSTVVDETVTDRAGSDSEASVEQEMPIKEEDANDTIQQQMNNRIFDELDTNPSKTEAENFILSIVEPIKELSSTNDLYASIMIAQAILESNYGKSDLAQPGINNLFGMKWKNIGEFHEKITTEQDQNGNEVLVSAKFKKFDSQYSGMVYYVDRLKKGPGFESGSTWNPYIGAWKSTTSNYLEAVNCISASYATDGKYAEKLNNLINQYNLTQYDNDSNESAKELPLVNFIDSPTWNGRLTNKTNVYGWALGSSKLKKVTATIDGVSMGEGIINISRPDVDRFYPQYQNLNSGFSLDMDTSAIPVGRHTLAVQMTMEDGSIQTDRRVVEKFNETPNIFNLDSPTWNGRLTNSTSVHGWALGTSKLKQVNISINNVFIGNASINVSRPDVNRIYPLYNNNSAGFEYKMDTSSISVGRHTLTVQMIMEDGSIQTDRRVVEKFPANPTIFNIDRPTWNDQLGVSKSVYGWLLSDSPLRKVEVYVNNILVGQPSINESRPDVGRTYPQYSNNNAGFSLEWDTSKLSVGRHTLKIVMTTADGRTYTDIRSVEKVSLPLAGKQISLDAGHGGSDPGAVYQQNSIYEKTLNLEVALKIKAKLEAQGAKVVMSRVNDTFVPLTQIATIANNARSDIFVSVHHNVFSNPSVKGIETYSYDGSGRSLADDFNPRYEDNLASRLIVPFAVNNNPTRITESSKLANNVQDSLIASTNAENRRAKKANFQVLRETNMPAILAELGFGTNPEELANLTTDAYQNKLAIGVTNGVKTYFNK
;
A
#
# COMPACT_ATOMS: atom_id res chain seq x y z
N MET A 1 -10.20 -23.94 -57.66
CA MET A 1 -10.38 -22.65 -58.37
C MET A 1 -9.59 -21.61 -57.58
N LYS A 2 -8.44 -21.10 -58.07
CA LYS A 2 -8.32 -19.82 -58.82
C LYS A 2 -9.08 -18.68 -58.09
N ARG A 3 -8.52 -17.54 -57.64
CA ARG A 3 -7.34 -16.76 -58.06
C ARG A 3 -7.10 -15.56 -57.08
N LEU A 4 -5.82 -15.14 -57.00
CA LEU A 4 -5.25 -13.77 -56.91
C LEU A 4 -5.46 -12.86 -55.67
N ASN A 5 -4.37 -12.52 -54.95
CA ASN A 5 -3.49 -11.33 -55.08
C ASN A 5 -4.08 -10.05 -54.46
N THR A 6 -3.40 -9.40 -53.50
CA THR A 6 -2.35 -8.42 -53.82
C THR A 6 -1.35 -8.19 -52.67
N LYS A 7 -0.06 -8.07 -53.06
CA LYS A 7 1.04 -7.48 -52.29
C LYS A 7 1.05 -5.96 -52.44
N LYS A 8 1.52 -5.25 -51.40
CA LYS A 8 2.38 -4.03 -51.33
C LYS A 8 2.35 -3.59 -49.85
N GLY A 9 3.42 -3.28 -49.12
CA GLY A 9 4.79 -2.95 -49.43
C GLY A 9 5.19 -1.66 -48.68
N VAL A 10 6.04 -1.80 -47.65
CA VAL A 10 7.04 -0.84 -47.14
C VAL A 10 6.56 0.43 -46.40
N ALA A 11 6.99 0.59 -45.13
CA ALA A 11 7.73 1.79 -44.67
C ALA A 11 8.18 1.66 -43.20
N SER A 12 9.48 1.87 -43.00
CA SER A 12 10.19 2.02 -41.73
C SER A 12 9.58 3.10 -40.82
N ALA A 13 9.52 2.85 -39.52
CA ALA A 13 9.32 3.90 -38.51
C ALA A 13 10.54 3.93 -37.57
N LEU A 14 11.43 4.86 -37.90
CA LEU A 14 12.56 5.33 -37.13
C LEU A 14 12.00 6.13 -35.93
N ILE A 15 12.15 5.65 -34.69
CA ILE A 15 11.79 6.43 -33.50
C ILE A 15 13.00 7.29 -33.13
N PHE A 16 12.90 8.59 -33.42
CA PHE A 16 13.80 9.62 -32.95
C PHE A 16 13.60 9.83 -31.44
N LEU A 17 14.61 9.49 -30.64
CA LEU A 17 14.76 9.96 -29.25
C LEU A 17 15.35 11.37 -29.29
N ILE A 18 14.53 12.37 -28.96
CA ILE A 18 14.98 13.74 -28.71
C ILE A 18 15.39 13.81 -27.23
N PHE A 19 16.69 13.88 -26.96
CA PHE A 19 17.24 14.23 -25.66
C PHE A 19 17.18 15.75 -25.49
N SER A 20 16.39 16.26 -24.53
CA SER A 20 16.56 17.61 -24.01
C SER A 20 17.52 17.57 -22.82
N SER A 21 18.63 18.29 -22.93
CA SER A 21 19.62 18.47 -21.88
C SER A 21 19.09 19.43 -20.82
N VAL A 22 18.78 18.92 -19.63
CA VAL A 22 18.49 19.75 -18.45
C VAL A 22 19.80 20.02 -17.72
N ALA A 23 20.14 21.29 -17.55
CA ALA A 23 21.30 21.73 -16.77
C ALA A 23 21.06 21.52 -15.25
N PRO A 24 22.04 21.04 -14.47
CA PRO A 24 21.88 20.89 -13.03
C PRO A 24 22.01 22.24 -12.30
N VAL A 25 21.06 22.52 -11.42
CA VAL A 25 21.06 23.60 -10.43
C VAL A 25 21.95 23.20 -9.25
N PHE A 26 22.95 24.03 -8.92
CA PHE A 26 23.79 23.85 -7.73
C PHE A 26 23.08 24.40 -6.48
N GLN A 27 22.82 23.55 -5.48
CA GLN A 27 22.49 23.96 -4.11
C GLN A 27 23.75 23.87 -3.23
N ASN A 28 24.20 25.03 -2.71
CA ASN A 28 25.26 25.11 -1.71
C ASN A 28 24.68 24.95 -0.30
N ASN A 29 25.06 23.89 0.41
CA ASN A 29 24.91 23.81 1.86
C ASN A 29 26.23 24.22 2.53
N VAL A 30 26.19 25.34 3.26
CA VAL A 30 27.27 25.82 4.11
C VAL A 30 27.09 25.17 5.48
N ASN A 31 28.01 24.30 5.89
CA ASN A 31 28.12 23.87 7.28
C ASN A 31 29.39 24.47 7.91
N ALA A 32 29.15 25.20 8.99
CA ALA A 32 30.14 25.92 9.78
C ALA A 32 31.11 24.97 10.49
N VAL A 33 32.37 25.36 10.51
CA VAL A 33 33.48 24.73 11.22
C VAL A 33 33.48 25.21 12.68
N GLY A 34 33.41 24.28 13.63
CA GLY A 34 33.72 24.49 15.04
C GLY A 34 34.96 23.68 15.40
N THR A 35 35.99 24.36 15.91
CA THR A 35 37.35 23.89 16.18
C THR A 35 37.54 23.34 17.61
N SER A 36 38.66 22.62 17.79
CA SER A 36 39.43 22.40 19.03
C SER A 36 38.95 21.23 19.92
N ASN A 37 39.76 20.36 20.53
CA ASN A 37 41.22 20.29 20.73
C ASN A 37 41.69 18.84 20.96
N ASN A 38 42.95 18.59 20.60
CA ASN A 38 43.77 17.41 20.90
C ASN A 38 44.12 17.28 22.39
N VAL A 39 44.54 16.07 22.77
CA VAL A 39 45.77 15.67 23.53
C VAL A 39 45.43 14.44 24.41
N ASP A 40 46.19 13.35 24.53
CA ASP A 40 47.38 12.78 23.89
C ASP A 40 47.71 11.43 24.62
N ILE A 41 48.63 10.64 24.07
CA ILE A 41 49.54 9.69 24.75
C ILE A 41 49.15 8.20 24.95
N SER A 42 49.70 7.39 24.03
CA SER A 42 50.51 6.16 24.22
C SER A 42 49.82 4.84 24.61
N LYS A 43 50.31 3.63 24.26
CA LYS A 43 51.40 3.08 23.44
C LYS A 43 51.14 1.55 23.44
N ASN A 44 51.46 0.88 22.33
CA ASN A 44 52.06 -0.47 22.19
C ASN A 44 51.60 -1.62 23.12
N SER A 45 51.40 -2.86 22.67
CA SER A 45 52.04 -3.59 21.56
C SER A 45 51.38 -4.95 21.41
N ASP A 46 51.17 -5.32 20.14
CA ASP A 46 51.56 -6.56 19.47
C ASP A 46 51.42 -7.95 20.08
N SER A 47 51.13 -8.82 19.11
CA SER A 47 51.51 -10.21 18.91
C SER A 47 50.54 -11.25 19.48
N SER A 48 49.98 -12.22 18.75
CA SER A 48 49.95 -12.71 17.36
C SER A 48 50.01 -14.25 17.41
N ILE A 49 49.37 -14.89 16.42
CA ILE A 49 49.69 -16.22 15.86
C ILE A 49 49.35 -17.44 16.74
N SER A 50 48.78 -18.54 16.25
CA SER A 50 48.13 -18.93 15.00
C SER A 50 47.64 -20.38 15.16
N GLN A 51 46.92 -20.88 14.15
CA GLN A 51 46.77 -22.29 13.76
C GLN A 51 45.64 -23.11 14.43
N ASN A 52 44.46 -23.05 13.80
CA ASN A 52 43.86 -24.09 12.92
C ASN A 52 44.57 -25.47 12.83
N PRO A 53 43.92 -26.56 12.33
CA PRO A 53 42.50 -26.72 11.98
C PRO A 53 41.89 -28.13 12.26
N MET A 54 40.57 -28.20 12.01
CA MET A 54 39.85 -29.23 11.24
C MET A 54 39.39 -30.59 11.84
N LEU A 55 38.11 -30.86 11.49
CA LEU A 55 37.47 -32.16 11.17
C LEU A 55 37.22 -33.08 12.39
N ASP A 56 36.07 -33.74 12.59
CA ASP A 56 34.89 -33.98 11.77
C ASP A 56 33.83 -34.73 12.63
N SER A 57 32.58 -34.67 12.16
CA SER A 57 31.48 -35.64 12.25
C SER A 57 31.15 -36.43 13.54
N SER A 58 29.90 -36.23 13.93
CA SER A 58 28.82 -37.24 14.00
C SER A 58 28.26 -37.64 15.37
N HIS A 59 26.96 -37.36 15.46
CA HIS A 59 25.86 -38.25 15.84
C HIS A 59 25.53 -38.56 17.31
N LEU A 60 24.24 -38.30 17.56
CA LEU A 60 23.23 -39.07 18.29
C LEU A 60 22.92 -38.66 19.74
N GLU A 61 21.72 -38.09 19.85
CA GLU A 61 20.61 -38.52 20.72
C GLU A 61 20.96 -38.98 22.14
N SER A 62 20.42 -38.28 23.14
CA SER A 62 19.12 -38.64 23.74
C SER A 62 18.95 -38.10 25.17
N GLN A 63 17.70 -37.72 25.45
CA GLN A 63 16.97 -37.85 26.71
C GLN A 63 17.44 -37.09 27.98
N VAL A 64 16.68 -36.02 28.25
CA VAL A 64 15.76 -35.85 29.40
C VAL A 64 16.07 -36.62 30.69
N THR A 65 16.24 -35.89 31.79
CA THR A 65 15.70 -36.10 33.16
C THR A 65 16.20 -34.92 34.01
N SER A 66 15.34 -34.00 34.45
CA SER A 66 14.47 -34.00 35.66
C SER A 66 15.21 -33.69 36.98
N SER A 67 14.45 -33.01 37.86
CA SER A 67 14.65 -32.72 39.31
C SER A 67 15.80 -31.75 39.65
N SER A 68 15.54 -30.54 40.15
CA SER A 68 14.84 -30.06 41.37
C SER A 68 15.84 -29.69 42.45
N ASP A 69 15.37 -28.83 43.36
CA ASP A 69 15.98 -28.37 44.62
C ASP A 69 16.76 -27.05 44.48
N SER A 70 16.68 -26.07 45.37
CA SER A 70 15.85 -25.78 46.55
C SER A 70 16.36 -24.46 47.14
N ASN A 71 15.67 -23.96 48.18
CA ASN A 71 16.07 -22.96 49.20
C ASN A 71 15.60 -21.52 48.93
N ASN A 72 14.63 -20.93 49.67
CA ASN A 72 14.27 -20.87 51.11
C ASN A 72 14.94 -19.71 51.89
N SER A 73 14.15 -19.17 52.84
CA SER A 73 14.41 -18.19 53.92
C SER A 73 14.16 -16.72 53.56
N THR A 74 13.43 -15.90 54.34
CA THR A 74 12.99 -15.94 55.77
C THR A 74 11.95 -14.81 55.99
N VAL A 75 10.74 -15.02 56.55
CA VAL A 75 10.27 -14.87 57.98
C VAL A 75 10.63 -13.50 58.61
N VAL A 76 9.69 -12.66 59.10
CA VAL A 76 8.97 -12.63 60.42
C VAL A 76 7.67 -11.76 60.26
N ASP A 77 6.42 -12.25 60.47
CA ASP A 77 5.59 -12.34 61.72
C ASP A 77 4.93 -10.98 62.13
N GLU A 78 3.68 -10.83 62.61
CA GLU A 78 2.51 -11.68 62.89
C GLU A 78 1.30 -10.77 63.25
N THR A 79 0.06 -11.24 63.03
CA THR A 79 -1.20 -11.12 63.84
C THR A 79 -2.41 -11.36 62.90
N VAL A 80 -2.99 -12.57 62.75
CA VAL A 80 -3.99 -13.28 63.61
C VAL A 80 -5.31 -12.49 63.64
N THR A 81 -6.48 -12.93 63.12
CA THR A 81 -7.24 -14.20 63.26
C THR A 81 -8.26 -14.47 62.11
N ASP A 82 -8.42 -15.75 61.78
CA ASP A 82 -9.64 -16.57 61.52
C ASP A 82 -10.70 -16.33 60.40
N ARG A 83 -10.91 -17.46 59.68
CA ARG A 83 -12.15 -18.12 59.21
C ARG A 83 -12.78 -17.79 57.83
N ALA A 84 -12.59 -18.76 56.93
CA ALA A 84 -13.59 -19.58 56.19
C ALA A 84 -14.55 -18.99 55.11
N GLY A 85 -14.72 -19.78 54.02
CA GLY A 85 -15.87 -19.80 53.09
C GLY A 85 -15.69 -19.00 51.80
N SER A 86 -15.49 -19.60 50.61
CA SER A 86 -16.45 -20.26 49.70
C SER A 86 -17.41 -19.32 48.97
N ASP A 87 -17.31 -19.36 47.63
CA ASP A 87 -18.38 -19.31 46.62
C ASP A 87 -19.52 -18.27 46.70
N SER A 88 -19.56 -17.46 45.63
CA SER A 88 -20.68 -17.25 44.70
C SER A 88 -22.02 -16.65 45.15
N GLU A 89 -22.49 -15.77 44.26
CA GLU A 89 -23.87 -15.34 43.97
C GLU A 89 -24.47 -14.13 44.70
N ALA A 90 -24.58 -13.06 43.89
CA ALA A 90 -25.78 -12.30 43.59
C ALA A 90 -26.58 -11.61 44.72
N SER A 91 -26.56 -10.28 44.68
CA SER A 91 -27.79 -9.46 44.75
C SER A 91 -27.56 -8.04 44.24
N VAL A 92 -28.20 -7.74 43.11
CA VAL A 92 -28.86 -6.49 42.69
C VAL A 92 -28.55 -5.22 43.50
N GLU A 93 -28.02 -4.20 42.82
CA GLU A 93 -28.40 -2.79 43.06
C GLU A 93 -28.12 -1.92 41.82
N GLN A 94 -28.82 -0.80 41.76
CA GLN A 94 -29.21 -0.04 40.57
C GLN A 94 -28.09 0.69 39.81
N GLU A 95 -28.42 1.00 38.55
CA GLU A 95 -27.72 1.91 37.64
C GLU A 95 -27.25 3.22 38.30
N MET A 96 -25.99 3.59 38.06
CA MET A 96 -25.55 4.98 37.83
C MET A 96 -24.30 5.01 36.91
N PRO A 97 -24.13 6.04 36.07
CA PRO A 97 -23.24 6.05 34.90
C PRO A 97 -21.79 6.38 35.24
N ILE A 98 -20.82 5.71 34.59
CA ILE A 98 -19.40 6.06 34.65
C ILE A 98 -19.10 7.13 33.60
N LYS A 99 -18.43 8.18 34.07
CA LYS A 99 -18.19 9.47 33.43
C LYS A 99 -17.23 9.45 32.25
N GLU A 100 -17.51 10.37 31.35
CA GLU A 100 -16.87 10.72 30.08
C GLU A 100 -15.67 11.68 30.28
N GLU A 101 -14.76 11.42 31.23
CA GLU A 101 -13.68 12.38 31.58
C GLU A 101 -12.24 11.95 31.20
N ASP A 102 -11.92 10.67 31.02
CA ASP A 102 -10.51 10.26 30.75
C ASP A 102 -10.08 10.30 29.26
N ALA A 103 -10.99 10.55 28.33
CA ALA A 103 -10.67 10.73 26.90
C ALA A 103 -10.46 12.21 26.51
N ASN A 104 -11.03 13.15 27.28
CA ASN A 104 -11.00 14.57 26.95
C ASN A 104 -9.66 15.23 27.33
N ASP A 105 -8.97 14.75 28.36
CA ASP A 105 -7.66 15.33 28.75
C ASP A 105 -6.56 15.02 27.73
N THR A 106 -6.60 13.86 27.08
CA THR A 106 -5.65 13.52 26.01
C THR A 106 -5.91 14.35 24.74
N ILE A 107 -7.18 14.68 24.48
CA ILE A 107 -7.60 15.53 23.34
C ILE A 107 -7.27 17.01 23.63
N GLN A 108 -7.50 17.50 24.85
CA GLN A 108 -7.16 18.87 25.27
C GLN A 108 -5.65 19.10 25.30
N GLN A 109 -4.85 18.10 25.69
CA GLN A 109 -3.39 18.19 25.67
C GLN A 109 -2.84 18.18 24.22
N GLN A 110 -3.51 17.49 23.28
CA GLN A 110 -3.24 17.58 21.85
C GLN A 110 -3.74 18.90 21.22
N MET A 111 -4.83 19.48 21.73
CA MET A 111 -5.31 20.80 21.31
C MET A 111 -4.39 21.93 21.79
N ASN A 112 -3.91 21.89 23.02
CA ASN A 112 -2.97 22.89 23.54
C ASN A 112 -1.61 22.87 22.83
N ASN A 113 -1.17 21.69 22.35
CA ASN A 113 0.04 21.59 21.52
C ASN A 113 -0.20 22.03 20.06
N ARG A 114 -1.44 22.10 19.57
CA ARG A 114 -1.77 22.66 18.24
C ARG A 114 -1.97 24.17 18.25
N ILE A 115 -2.41 24.75 19.37
CA ILE A 115 -2.59 26.20 19.52
C ILE A 115 -1.25 26.98 19.45
N PHE A 116 -0.10 26.31 19.61
CA PHE A 116 1.23 26.91 19.44
C PHE A 116 1.83 26.75 18.03
N ASP A 117 1.27 25.91 17.14
CA ASP A 117 1.78 25.70 15.78
C ASP A 117 1.01 26.49 14.69
N GLU A 118 -0.10 27.12 15.05
CA GLU A 118 -0.89 27.99 14.16
C GLU A 118 -0.62 29.49 14.40
N LEU A 119 0.63 29.83 14.73
CA LEU A 119 1.16 31.17 14.57
C LEU A 119 1.58 31.38 13.11
N ASP A 120 0.64 31.95 12.35
CA ASP A 120 0.84 32.89 11.25
C ASP A 120 2.31 33.11 10.82
N THR A 121 2.77 32.35 9.84
CA THR A 121 3.79 32.82 8.91
C THR A 121 3.28 32.63 7.49
N ASN A 122 2.52 33.60 6.99
CA ASN A 122 2.42 33.77 5.53
C ASN A 122 3.84 33.63 4.93
N PRO A 123 4.04 32.79 3.90
CA PRO A 123 5.34 32.65 3.28
C PRO A 123 5.85 34.03 2.88
N SER A 124 7.16 34.27 3.02
CA SER A 124 7.72 35.48 2.45
C SER A 124 7.36 35.55 0.97
N LYS A 125 7.17 36.76 0.41
CA LYS A 125 6.83 36.93 -1.01
C LYS A 125 7.74 36.09 -1.92
N THR A 126 9.02 36.01 -1.57
CA THR A 126 10.05 35.20 -2.23
C THR A 126 9.80 33.68 -2.16
N GLU A 127 9.32 33.16 -1.03
CA GLU A 127 8.99 31.72 -0.91
C GLU A 127 7.78 31.34 -1.78
N ALA A 128 6.75 32.19 -1.81
CA ALA A 128 5.59 31.99 -2.66
C ALA A 128 5.95 32.06 -4.15
N GLU A 129 6.78 33.03 -4.55
CA GLU A 129 7.29 33.17 -5.91
C GLU A 129 8.16 31.97 -6.32
N ASN A 130 9.01 31.46 -5.43
CA ASN A 130 9.80 30.25 -5.70
C ASN A 130 8.92 29.00 -5.89
N PHE A 131 7.85 28.86 -5.10
CA PHE A 131 6.88 27.78 -5.31
C PHE A 131 6.20 27.91 -6.68
N ILE A 132 5.73 29.11 -7.04
CA ILE A 132 5.13 29.38 -8.36
C ILE A 132 6.10 29.03 -9.48
N LEU A 133 7.35 29.47 -9.39
CA LEU A 133 8.40 29.17 -10.37
C LEU A 133 8.65 27.66 -10.53
N SER A 134 8.46 26.87 -9.47
CA SER A 134 8.65 25.41 -9.52
C SER A 134 7.54 24.66 -10.28
N ILE A 135 6.35 25.27 -10.45
CA ILE A 135 5.18 24.62 -11.06
C ILE A 135 4.66 25.33 -12.31
N VAL A 136 5.10 26.57 -12.59
CA VAL A 136 4.50 27.45 -13.61
C VAL A 136 4.67 26.90 -15.03
N GLU A 137 5.85 26.44 -15.43
CA GLU A 137 6.07 25.91 -16.79
C GLU A 137 5.29 24.62 -17.08
N PRO A 138 5.31 23.57 -16.22
CA PRO A 138 4.49 22.39 -16.50
C PRO A 138 2.99 22.70 -16.47
N ILE A 139 2.52 23.64 -15.62
CA ILE A 139 1.12 24.05 -15.61
C ILE A 139 0.76 24.85 -16.87
N LYS A 140 1.64 25.74 -17.36
CA LYS A 140 1.42 26.45 -18.64
C LYS A 140 1.30 25.48 -19.80
N GLU A 141 2.20 24.50 -19.90
CA GLU A 141 2.15 23.47 -20.94
C GLU A 141 0.85 22.65 -20.87
N LEU A 142 0.50 22.17 -19.67
CA LEU A 142 -0.69 21.34 -19.48
C LEU A 142 -1.99 22.13 -19.69
N SER A 143 -2.04 23.39 -19.27
CA SER A 143 -3.24 24.23 -19.40
C SER A 143 -3.49 24.70 -20.84
N SER A 144 -2.44 25.09 -21.58
CA SER A 144 -2.54 25.49 -23.00
C SER A 144 -3.03 24.34 -23.87
N THR A 145 -2.45 23.15 -23.70
CA THR A 145 -2.79 21.96 -24.48
C THR A 145 -4.15 21.36 -24.13
N ASN A 146 -4.77 21.78 -23.02
CA ASN A 146 -6.04 21.23 -22.54
C ASN A 146 -7.16 22.25 -22.40
N ASP A 147 -7.03 23.45 -22.97
CA ASP A 147 -8.13 24.45 -22.99
C ASP A 147 -8.55 24.87 -21.55
N LEU A 148 -7.54 25.12 -20.70
CA LEU A 148 -7.69 25.55 -19.29
C LEU A 148 -6.85 26.81 -19.00
N TYR A 149 -7.18 27.54 -17.94
CA TYR A 149 -6.41 28.70 -17.46
C TYR A 149 -5.26 28.25 -16.54
N ALA A 150 -4.02 28.62 -16.88
CA ALA A 150 -2.84 28.39 -16.05
C ALA A 150 -2.96 29.14 -14.71
N SER A 151 -3.53 30.35 -14.74
CA SER A 151 -3.72 31.19 -13.56
C SER A 151 -4.56 30.51 -12.49
N ILE A 152 -5.65 29.86 -12.90
CA ILE A 152 -6.54 29.11 -12.00
C ILE A 152 -5.83 27.88 -11.46
N MET A 153 -5.15 27.11 -12.31
CA MET A 153 -4.41 25.92 -11.87
C MET A 153 -3.30 26.27 -10.87
N ILE A 154 -2.54 27.34 -11.09
CA ILE A 154 -1.49 27.80 -10.17
C ILE A 154 -2.12 28.29 -8.85
N ALA A 155 -3.20 29.06 -8.91
CA ALA A 155 -3.89 29.55 -7.71
C ALA A 155 -4.46 28.40 -6.86
N GLN A 156 -5.02 27.37 -7.48
CA GLN A 156 -5.48 26.18 -6.78
C GLN A 156 -4.32 25.38 -6.19
N ALA A 157 -3.21 25.21 -6.92
CA ALA A 157 -2.02 24.57 -6.36
C ALA A 157 -1.51 25.33 -5.14
N ILE A 158 -1.45 26.66 -5.16
CA ILE A 158 -1.06 27.49 -4.00
C ILE A 158 -1.99 27.22 -2.82
N LEU A 159 -3.31 27.33 -3.04
CA LEU A 159 -4.31 27.24 -2.00
C LEU A 159 -4.37 25.84 -1.37
N GLU A 160 -4.44 24.79 -2.19
CA GLU A 160 -4.63 23.40 -1.75
C GLU A 160 -3.38 22.78 -1.13
N SER A 161 -2.19 23.22 -1.59
CA SER A 161 -0.92 22.70 -1.08
C SER A 161 -0.30 23.55 0.02
N ASN A 162 -0.91 24.69 0.38
CA ASN A 162 -0.28 25.71 1.23
C ASN A 162 1.13 26.08 0.70
N TYR A 163 1.21 26.56 -0.54
CA TYR A 163 2.49 26.88 -1.22
C TYR A 163 3.50 25.71 -1.24
N GLY A 164 3.00 24.48 -1.36
CA GLY A 164 3.80 23.25 -1.36
C GLY A 164 4.21 22.75 0.02
N LYS A 165 3.80 23.42 1.11
CA LYS A 165 4.19 23.07 2.48
C LYS A 165 3.27 22.02 3.13
N SER A 166 2.08 21.77 2.58
CA SER A 166 1.17 20.71 3.05
C SER A 166 1.84 19.34 3.00
N ASP A 167 1.53 18.47 3.98
CA ASP A 167 1.98 17.07 3.99
C ASP A 167 1.66 16.36 2.66
N LEU A 168 0.51 16.66 2.07
CA LEU A 168 0.08 16.07 0.79
C LEU A 168 0.97 16.46 -0.39
N ALA A 169 1.62 17.63 -0.31
CA ALA A 169 2.47 18.17 -1.36
C ALA A 169 3.93 17.67 -1.28
N GLN A 170 4.31 17.06 -0.16
CA GLN A 170 5.68 16.61 0.08
C GLN A 170 6.09 15.44 -0.84
N PRO A 171 7.41 15.30 -1.12
CA PRO A 171 7.94 14.19 -1.91
C PRO A 171 7.48 12.83 -1.37
N GLY A 172 6.99 11.97 -2.27
CA GLY A 172 6.43 10.66 -1.91
C GLY A 172 4.90 10.63 -1.82
N ILE A 173 4.22 11.78 -1.76
CA ILE A 173 2.76 11.90 -1.91
C ILE A 173 2.42 12.72 -3.16
N ASN A 174 3.11 13.85 -3.37
CA ASN A 174 3.09 14.65 -4.60
C ASN A 174 1.69 15.12 -5.06
N ASN A 175 0.78 15.37 -4.12
CA ASN A 175 -0.61 15.75 -4.37
C ASN A 175 -0.83 17.25 -4.06
N LEU A 176 -0.57 18.11 -5.05
CA LEU A 176 -0.67 19.57 -4.92
C LEU A 176 -2.12 20.09 -4.87
N PHE A 177 -3.11 19.29 -5.27
CA PHE A 177 -4.48 19.74 -5.51
C PHE A 177 -5.50 19.06 -4.58
N GLY A 178 -5.06 18.55 -3.42
CA GLY A 178 -5.96 17.95 -2.44
C GLY A 178 -6.83 16.80 -2.97
N MET A 179 -6.35 16.05 -3.97
CA MET A 179 -7.20 15.13 -4.71
C MET A 179 -7.53 13.89 -3.89
N LYS A 180 -8.80 13.83 -3.43
CA LYS A 180 -9.36 12.68 -2.72
C LYS A 180 -9.33 11.40 -3.57
N TRP A 181 -9.12 10.27 -2.91
CA TRP A 181 -8.98 8.95 -3.51
C TRP A 181 -10.10 8.01 -3.05
N LYS A 182 -10.84 7.47 -4.02
CA LYS A 182 -11.97 6.55 -3.78
C LYS A 182 -11.79 5.18 -4.44
N ASN A 183 -10.68 4.97 -5.16
CA ASN A 183 -10.43 3.81 -6.04
C ASN A 183 -9.25 2.93 -5.56
N ILE A 184 -8.85 1.92 -6.35
CA ILE A 184 -7.77 0.97 -6.03
C ILE A 184 -6.41 1.54 -6.48
N GLY A 185 -5.46 1.71 -5.55
CA GLY A 185 -4.12 2.27 -5.82
C GLY A 185 -3.49 2.87 -4.56
N GLU A 186 -2.27 3.42 -4.67
CA GLU A 186 -1.59 4.05 -3.53
C GLU A 186 -2.29 5.34 -3.07
N PHE A 187 -2.46 5.48 -1.75
CA PHE A 187 -3.06 6.65 -1.12
C PHE A 187 -2.33 7.06 0.17
N HIS A 188 -2.51 8.31 0.55
CA HIS A 188 -2.12 8.86 1.83
C HIS A 188 -3.39 9.20 2.63
N GLU A 189 -3.45 8.79 3.88
CA GLU A 189 -4.62 9.04 4.74
C GLU A 189 -4.29 10.18 5.71
N LYS A 190 -5.17 11.18 5.77
CA LYS A 190 -5.03 12.36 6.62
C LYS A 190 -6.40 12.71 7.21
N ILE A 191 -6.41 13.08 8.49
CA ILE A 191 -7.61 13.63 9.13
C ILE A 191 -7.86 15.02 8.55
N THR A 192 -9.05 15.25 8.01
CA THR A 192 -9.48 16.54 7.46
C THR A 192 -10.75 17.02 8.13
N THR A 193 -10.93 18.34 8.15
CA THR A 193 -12.18 18.97 8.55
C THR A 193 -13.12 18.98 7.35
N GLU A 194 -14.29 18.36 7.49
CA GLU A 194 -15.36 18.33 6.49
C GLU A 194 -16.62 18.94 7.10
N GLN A 195 -17.55 19.45 6.29
CA GLN A 195 -18.85 19.87 6.81
C GLN A 195 -19.86 18.72 6.78
N ASP A 196 -20.56 18.51 7.89
CA ASP A 196 -21.70 17.60 7.96
C ASP A 196 -22.91 18.17 7.19
N GLN A 197 -24.01 17.40 7.13
CA GLN A 197 -25.23 17.80 6.40
C GLN A 197 -25.90 19.07 6.96
N ASN A 198 -25.48 19.54 8.13
CA ASN A 198 -25.97 20.73 8.81
C ASN A 198 -24.97 21.90 8.74
N GLY A 199 -23.83 21.74 8.07
CA GLY A 199 -22.79 22.75 7.93
C GLY A 199 -21.81 22.82 9.11
N ASN A 200 -21.85 21.88 10.05
CA ASN A 200 -20.90 21.83 11.16
C ASN A 200 -19.59 21.18 10.71
N GLU A 201 -18.46 21.71 11.16
CA GLU A 201 -17.14 21.13 10.93
C GLU A 201 -16.94 19.85 11.75
N VAL A 202 -16.67 18.74 11.07
CA VAL A 202 -16.38 17.42 11.64
C VAL A 202 -15.04 16.90 11.12
N LEU A 203 -14.29 16.22 11.99
CA LEU A 203 -13.02 15.60 11.60
C LEU A 203 -13.28 14.22 10.99
N VAL A 204 -12.83 14.03 9.75
CA VAL A 204 -13.02 12.80 8.98
C VAL A 204 -11.67 12.29 8.49
N SER A 205 -11.43 10.98 8.59
CA SER A 205 -10.28 10.36 7.94
C SER A 205 -10.50 10.31 6.42
N ALA A 206 -9.75 11.10 5.67
CA ALA A 206 -9.87 11.19 4.22
C ALA A 206 -8.64 10.58 3.53
N LYS A 207 -8.88 9.83 2.45
CA LYS A 207 -7.82 9.27 1.60
C LYS A 207 -7.53 10.22 0.45
N PHE A 208 -6.26 10.49 0.21
CA PHE A 208 -5.74 11.33 -0.86
C PHE A 208 -4.86 10.51 -1.80
N LYS A 209 -4.95 10.75 -3.10
CA LYS A 209 -4.21 9.98 -4.10
C LYS A 209 -2.72 10.30 -3.98
N LYS A 210 -1.86 9.28 -4.05
CA LYS A 210 -0.40 9.46 -4.19
C LYS A 210 0.00 9.47 -5.65
N PHE A 211 0.99 10.29 -5.99
CA PHE A 211 1.52 10.40 -7.34
C PHE A 211 3.03 10.15 -7.35
N ASP A 212 3.54 9.59 -8.45
CA ASP A 212 4.97 9.32 -8.64
C ASP A 212 5.80 10.61 -8.69
N SER A 213 5.19 11.71 -9.16
CA SER A 213 5.76 13.06 -9.21
C SER A 213 4.67 14.13 -9.16
N GLN A 214 5.05 15.36 -8.81
CA GLN A 214 4.13 16.51 -8.88
C GLN A 214 3.57 16.70 -10.31
N TYR A 215 4.37 16.45 -11.34
CA TYR A 215 3.93 16.50 -12.74
C TYR A 215 2.82 15.48 -13.03
N SER A 216 2.98 14.22 -12.59
CA SER A 216 1.91 13.21 -12.75
C SER A 216 0.63 13.56 -11.98
N GLY A 217 0.75 14.25 -10.84
CA GLY A 217 -0.38 14.83 -10.12
C GLY A 217 -1.07 15.94 -10.92
N MET A 218 -0.31 16.81 -11.59
CA MET A 218 -0.86 17.86 -12.47
C MET A 218 -1.57 17.27 -13.69
N VAL A 219 -0.99 16.26 -14.35
CA VAL A 219 -1.64 15.56 -15.48
C VAL A 219 -2.98 14.95 -15.04
N TYR A 220 -2.98 14.27 -13.89
CA TYR A 220 -4.20 13.69 -13.34
C TYR A 220 -5.25 14.76 -12.97
N TYR A 221 -4.79 15.90 -12.45
CA TYR A 221 -5.65 17.03 -12.16
C TYR A 221 -6.32 17.59 -13.43
N VAL A 222 -5.57 17.73 -14.53
CA VAL A 222 -6.13 18.12 -15.84
C VAL A 222 -7.15 17.11 -16.33
N ASP A 223 -6.86 15.82 -16.23
CA ASP A 223 -7.81 14.76 -16.59
C ASP A 223 -9.12 14.88 -15.81
N ARG A 224 -9.06 15.22 -14.51
CA ARG A 224 -10.25 15.46 -13.69
C ARG A 224 -11.07 16.65 -14.21
N LEU A 225 -10.43 17.74 -14.61
CA LEU A 225 -11.11 18.93 -15.15
C LEU A 225 -11.67 18.70 -16.56
N LYS A 226 -11.00 17.90 -17.39
CA LYS A 226 -11.42 17.63 -18.78
C LYS A 226 -12.38 16.47 -18.93
N LYS A 227 -12.30 15.47 -18.05
CA LYS A 227 -13.09 14.24 -18.13
C LYS A 227 -14.14 14.12 -17.01
N GLY A 228 -14.11 15.00 -16.01
CA GLY A 228 -15.03 15.01 -14.88
C GLY A 228 -14.56 14.14 -13.71
N PRO A 229 -15.16 14.24 -12.52
CA PRO A 229 -14.67 13.60 -11.29
C PRO A 229 -14.82 12.07 -11.27
N GLY A 230 -15.64 11.50 -12.16
CA GLY A 230 -15.89 10.06 -12.27
C GLY A 230 -15.15 9.37 -13.43
N PHE A 231 -14.23 10.06 -14.10
CA PHE A 231 -13.61 9.58 -15.34
C PHE A 231 -12.89 8.22 -15.20
N GLU A 232 -12.28 7.95 -14.04
CA GLU A 232 -11.64 6.66 -13.76
C GLU A 232 -12.65 5.49 -13.72
N SER A 233 -13.92 5.77 -13.44
CA SER A 233 -15.02 4.79 -13.46
C SER A 233 -15.79 4.77 -14.78
N GLY A 234 -15.28 5.45 -15.82
CA GLY A 234 -15.93 5.56 -17.13
C GLY A 234 -17.10 6.54 -17.18
N SER A 235 -17.32 7.36 -16.14
CA SER A 235 -18.36 8.39 -16.18
C SER A 235 -18.01 9.49 -17.18
N THR A 236 -19.00 9.92 -17.96
CA THR A 236 -18.90 11.03 -18.91
C THR A 236 -19.43 12.35 -18.34
N TRP A 237 -19.96 12.34 -17.11
CA TRP A 237 -20.47 13.55 -16.46
C TRP A 237 -19.30 14.44 -16.03
N ASN A 238 -19.25 15.66 -16.58
CA ASN A 238 -18.23 16.64 -16.26
C ASN A 238 -18.84 17.99 -15.83
N PRO A 239 -18.83 18.32 -14.53
CA PRO A 239 -19.33 19.59 -14.01
C PRO A 239 -18.35 20.76 -14.21
N TYR A 240 -17.14 20.50 -14.72
CA TYR A 240 -16.08 21.50 -14.89
C TYR A 240 -16.01 22.08 -16.31
N ILE A 241 -16.94 21.71 -17.20
CA ILE A 241 -16.96 22.17 -18.60
C ILE A 241 -16.97 23.70 -18.67
N GLY A 242 -17.75 24.37 -17.81
CA GLY A 242 -17.82 25.84 -17.74
C GLY A 242 -16.57 26.52 -17.19
N ALA A 243 -15.52 25.78 -16.82
CA ALA A 243 -14.23 26.33 -16.42
C ALA A 243 -13.18 26.29 -17.54
N TRP A 244 -13.55 25.83 -18.74
CA TRP A 244 -12.65 25.72 -19.88
C TRP A 244 -12.57 27.04 -20.65
N LYS A 245 -11.40 27.38 -21.20
CA LYS A 245 -11.18 28.62 -21.96
C LYS A 245 -12.17 28.76 -23.11
N SER A 246 -12.47 27.69 -23.83
CA SER A 246 -13.43 27.67 -24.94
C SER A 246 -14.88 27.97 -24.53
N THR A 247 -15.20 27.93 -23.23
CA THR A 247 -16.55 28.10 -22.69
C THR A 247 -16.73 29.41 -21.92
N THR A 248 -15.67 30.17 -21.72
CA THR A 248 -15.65 31.37 -20.88
C THR A 248 -14.94 32.53 -21.57
N SER A 249 -15.39 33.74 -21.33
CA SER A 249 -14.78 34.93 -21.94
C SER A 249 -13.49 35.36 -21.23
N ASN A 250 -13.31 34.95 -19.97
CA ASN A 250 -12.17 35.32 -19.13
C ASN A 250 -12.05 34.34 -17.94
N TYR A 251 -10.92 34.42 -17.22
CA TYR A 251 -10.66 33.54 -16.08
C TYR A 251 -11.64 33.74 -14.91
N LEU A 252 -12.27 34.93 -14.74
CA LEU A 252 -13.20 35.19 -13.63
C LEU A 252 -14.48 34.36 -13.77
N GLU A 253 -15.00 34.22 -15.00
CA GLU A 253 -16.11 33.32 -15.31
C GLU A 253 -15.74 31.86 -15.00
N ALA A 254 -14.54 31.44 -15.40
CA ALA A 254 -14.04 30.10 -15.11
C ALA A 254 -13.84 29.84 -13.61
N VAL A 255 -13.37 30.84 -12.84
CA VAL A 255 -13.26 30.76 -11.37
C VAL A 255 -14.63 30.59 -10.73
N ASN A 256 -15.65 31.32 -11.18
CA ASN A 256 -17.01 31.15 -10.65
C ASN A 256 -17.58 29.75 -10.94
N CYS A 257 -17.38 29.25 -12.15
CA CYS A 257 -17.83 27.91 -12.54
C CYS A 257 -17.10 26.80 -11.79
N ILE A 258 -15.77 26.88 -11.66
CA ILE A 258 -15.01 25.85 -10.93
C ILE A 258 -15.32 25.92 -9.43
N SER A 259 -15.51 27.11 -8.86
CA SER A 259 -15.82 27.26 -7.42
C SER A 259 -17.14 26.60 -7.05
N ALA A 260 -18.18 26.75 -7.88
CA ALA A 260 -19.47 26.12 -7.65
C ALA A 260 -19.44 24.58 -7.74
N SER A 261 -18.45 24.02 -8.44
CA SER A 261 -18.38 22.57 -8.77
C SER A 261 -17.25 21.82 -8.08
N TYR A 262 -16.23 22.53 -7.58
CA TYR A 262 -14.98 21.95 -7.08
C TYR A 262 -14.88 21.97 -5.54
N ALA A 263 -15.36 23.03 -4.90
CA ALA A 263 -15.30 23.21 -3.45
C ALA A 263 -16.69 23.54 -2.87
N THR A 264 -16.92 23.17 -1.61
CA THR A 264 -18.15 23.55 -0.87
C THR A 264 -18.01 24.91 -0.16
N ASP A 265 -16.82 25.52 -0.19
CA ASP A 265 -16.54 26.81 0.43
C ASP A 265 -17.10 27.98 -0.40
N GLY A 266 -18.06 28.71 0.16
CA GLY A 266 -18.70 29.87 -0.48
C GLY A 266 -17.75 31.05 -0.78
N LYS A 267 -16.54 31.07 -0.19
CA LYS A 267 -15.50 32.09 -0.44
C LYS A 267 -14.39 31.61 -1.37
N TYR A 268 -14.49 30.40 -1.92
CA TYR A 268 -13.43 29.80 -2.70
C TYR A 268 -13.05 30.64 -3.95
N ALA A 269 -14.04 31.22 -4.64
CA ALA A 269 -13.82 32.11 -5.78
C ALA A 269 -13.03 33.37 -5.39
N GLU A 270 -13.34 33.96 -4.23
CA GLU A 270 -12.65 35.15 -3.71
C GLU A 270 -11.19 34.84 -3.39
N LYS A 271 -10.93 33.69 -2.73
CA LYS A 271 -9.57 33.22 -2.41
C LYS A 271 -8.73 33.03 -3.67
N LEU A 272 -9.27 32.38 -4.70
CA LEU A 272 -8.56 32.19 -5.96
C LEU A 272 -8.30 33.52 -6.67
N ASN A 273 -9.29 34.40 -6.77
CA ASN A 273 -9.11 35.71 -7.41
C ASN A 273 -8.07 36.57 -6.68
N ASN A 274 -8.03 36.52 -5.34
CA ASN A 274 -7.01 37.22 -4.55
C ASN A 274 -5.61 36.70 -4.87
N LEU A 275 -5.41 35.39 -4.94
CA LEU A 275 -4.12 34.79 -5.31
C LEU A 275 -3.72 35.13 -6.76
N ILE A 276 -4.67 35.05 -7.70
CA ILE A 276 -4.45 35.39 -9.11
C ILE A 276 -4.01 36.85 -9.26
N ASN A 277 -4.67 37.77 -8.55
CA ASN A 277 -4.31 39.18 -8.58
C ASN A 277 -2.98 39.46 -7.85
N GLN A 278 -2.79 38.87 -6.67
CA GLN A 278 -1.60 39.07 -5.83
C GLN A 278 -0.31 38.69 -6.54
N TYR A 279 -0.33 37.59 -7.30
CA TYR A 279 0.83 37.08 -8.03
C TYR A 279 0.76 37.32 -9.54
N ASN A 280 -0.20 38.13 -10.00
CA ASN A 280 -0.42 38.47 -11.41
C ASN A 280 -0.46 37.21 -12.32
N LEU A 281 -1.18 36.17 -11.92
CA LEU A 281 -1.09 34.85 -12.54
C LEU A 281 -1.73 34.78 -13.95
N THR A 282 -2.61 35.72 -14.29
CA THR A 282 -3.23 35.81 -15.63
C THR A 282 -2.23 36.03 -16.76
N GLN A 283 -1.02 36.49 -16.43
CA GLN A 283 0.08 36.57 -17.39
C GLN A 283 0.47 35.21 -18.00
N TYR A 284 0.05 34.11 -17.37
CA TYR A 284 0.31 32.75 -17.81
C TYR A 284 -0.82 32.13 -18.64
N ASP A 285 -1.94 32.83 -18.88
CA ASP A 285 -3.14 32.28 -19.50
C ASP A 285 -3.19 32.33 -21.04
N ASN A 286 -2.43 33.19 -21.69
CA ASN A 286 -2.58 33.43 -23.13
C ASN A 286 -1.44 32.78 -23.94
N ASP A 287 -1.80 32.00 -24.96
CA ASP A 287 -0.89 31.55 -26.01
C ASP A 287 -0.89 32.61 -27.13
N SER A 288 0.18 33.42 -27.19
CA SER A 288 0.46 34.51 -28.16
C SER A 288 -0.19 35.90 -27.91
N ASN A 289 0.66 36.93 -28.03
CA ASN A 289 0.43 38.34 -27.70
C ASN A 289 -0.56 39.06 -28.63
N GLU A 290 -1.38 39.98 -28.10
CA GLU A 290 -1.30 41.44 -28.35
C GLU A 290 -2.56 42.20 -27.87
N SER A 291 -2.38 43.14 -26.94
CA SER A 291 -2.89 44.52 -27.09
C SER A 291 -2.14 45.44 -26.13
N ALA A 292 -1.38 46.38 -26.70
CA ALA A 292 -0.77 47.57 -26.11
C ALA A 292 -0.58 47.56 -24.57
N LYS A 293 0.30 46.69 -24.08
CA LYS A 293 1.17 47.05 -22.95
C LYS A 293 2.47 47.54 -23.57
N GLU A 294 3.00 48.66 -23.07
CA GLU A 294 4.40 49.01 -23.30
C GLU A 294 5.22 47.73 -23.13
N LEU A 295 5.83 47.26 -24.22
CA LEU A 295 6.62 46.04 -24.17
C LEU A 295 7.76 46.31 -23.20
N PRO A 296 7.80 45.63 -22.04
CA PRO A 296 8.74 45.97 -20.99
C PRO A 296 10.14 45.82 -21.52
N LEU A 297 11.04 46.72 -21.09
CA LEU A 297 12.44 46.57 -21.42
C LEU A 297 12.96 45.32 -20.71
N VAL A 298 13.25 44.28 -21.49
CA VAL A 298 13.83 43.03 -21.03
C VAL A 298 15.20 42.85 -21.66
N ASN A 299 16.12 42.27 -20.90
CA ASN A 299 17.48 42.11 -21.36
C ASN A 299 18.09 40.85 -20.76
N PHE A 300 19.19 40.41 -21.37
CA PHE A 300 20.05 39.41 -20.79
C PHE A 300 21.49 39.64 -21.25
N ILE A 301 22.44 39.54 -20.32
CA ILE A 301 23.86 39.44 -20.67
C ILE A 301 24.17 37.94 -20.81
N ASP A 302 24.52 37.49 -22.00
CA ASP A 302 24.88 36.08 -22.27
C ASP A 302 26.28 35.76 -21.68
N SER A 303 27.20 36.73 -21.74
CA SER A 303 28.53 36.63 -21.15
C SER A 303 29.03 38.00 -20.70
N PRO A 304 29.73 38.10 -19.56
CA PRO A 304 30.01 37.04 -18.60
C PRO A 304 28.77 36.67 -17.75
N THR A 305 28.66 35.40 -17.34
CA THR A 305 27.61 34.92 -16.43
C THR A 305 27.79 35.48 -15.00
N TRP A 306 26.85 35.22 -14.09
CA TRP A 306 27.03 35.57 -12.67
C TRP A 306 28.24 34.82 -12.08
N ASN A 307 29.13 35.54 -11.39
CA ASN A 307 30.49 35.08 -11.01
C ASN A 307 31.36 34.70 -12.22
N GLY A 308 31.05 35.23 -13.40
CA GLY A 308 31.82 34.99 -14.62
C GLY A 308 33.23 35.58 -14.55
N ARG A 309 34.16 34.95 -15.25
CA ARG A 309 35.58 35.30 -15.20
C ARG A 309 35.92 36.49 -16.10
N LEU A 310 36.61 37.50 -15.55
CA LEU A 310 37.30 38.51 -16.34
C LEU A 310 38.64 37.95 -16.84
N THR A 311 38.97 38.22 -18.11
CA THR A 311 40.30 38.00 -18.66
C THR A 311 41.01 39.35 -18.88
N ASN A 312 42.10 39.42 -19.65
CA ASN A 312 42.69 40.71 -20.05
C ASN A 312 41.86 41.41 -21.14
N LYS A 313 41.08 40.66 -21.91
CA LYS A 313 40.11 41.17 -22.89
C LYS A 313 38.80 40.41 -22.72
N THR A 314 37.80 41.07 -22.18
CA THR A 314 36.54 40.42 -21.83
C THR A 314 35.48 40.90 -22.80
N ASN A 315 34.95 39.99 -23.63
CA ASN A 315 33.79 40.28 -24.46
C ASN A 315 32.52 40.16 -23.62
N VAL A 316 31.76 41.25 -23.55
CA VAL A 316 30.43 41.31 -22.96
C VAL A 316 29.42 41.34 -24.08
N TYR A 317 28.55 40.35 -24.15
CA TYR A 317 27.50 40.32 -25.16
C TYR A 317 26.21 39.81 -24.57
N GLY A 318 25.13 40.16 -25.25
CA GLY A 318 23.78 39.94 -24.76
C GLY A 318 22.77 40.43 -25.75
N TRP A 319 21.55 40.62 -25.25
CA TRP A 319 20.46 41.21 -26.02
C TRP A 319 19.59 42.09 -25.12
N ALA A 320 18.92 43.04 -25.74
CA ALA A 320 17.93 43.89 -25.09
C ALA A 320 16.76 44.16 -26.05
N LEU A 321 15.56 44.06 -25.50
CA LEU A 321 14.29 44.23 -26.19
C LEU A 321 13.45 45.21 -25.39
N GLY A 322 12.71 46.09 -26.07
CA GLY A 322 11.82 47.06 -25.44
C GLY A 322 10.80 47.58 -26.43
N SER A 323 10.00 48.56 -26.02
CA SER A 323 9.02 49.27 -26.86
C SER A 323 9.62 49.97 -28.08
N SER A 324 10.93 50.23 -28.07
CA SER A 324 11.69 50.79 -29.18
C SER A 324 13.00 50.03 -29.40
N LYS A 325 13.76 50.34 -30.46
CA LYS A 325 15.02 49.66 -30.75
C LYS A 325 16.12 50.07 -29.78
N LEU A 326 17.10 49.20 -29.62
CA LEU A 326 18.28 49.48 -28.81
C LEU A 326 19.08 50.61 -29.46
N LYS A 327 19.27 51.71 -28.74
CA LYS A 327 20.01 52.89 -29.22
C LYS A 327 21.47 52.86 -28.82
N LYS A 328 21.77 52.33 -27.63
CA LYS A 328 23.12 52.37 -27.05
C LYS A 328 23.32 51.30 -25.98
N VAL A 329 24.52 50.73 -25.90
CA VAL A 329 24.97 49.89 -24.77
C VAL A 329 26.31 50.38 -24.25
N THR A 330 26.42 50.60 -22.95
CA THR A 330 27.67 50.94 -22.28
C THR A 330 27.93 49.98 -21.12
N ALA A 331 29.20 49.78 -20.75
CA ALA A 331 29.54 49.00 -19.58
C ALA A 331 30.50 49.76 -18.66
N THR A 332 30.40 49.46 -17.36
CA THR A 332 31.35 49.91 -16.34
C THR A 332 31.80 48.73 -15.49
N ILE A 333 33.03 48.76 -14.98
CA ILE A 333 33.48 47.85 -13.93
C ILE A 333 33.86 48.72 -12.72
N ASP A 334 33.23 48.46 -11.58
CA ASP A 334 33.34 49.25 -10.35
C ASP A 334 33.13 50.76 -10.58
N GLY A 335 32.23 51.10 -11.51
CA GLY A 335 31.93 52.48 -11.91
C GLY A 335 32.89 53.11 -12.91
N VAL A 336 34.00 52.45 -13.26
CA VAL A 336 34.92 52.91 -14.34
C VAL A 336 34.35 52.53 -15.70
N SER A 337 34.24 53.50 -16.62
CA SER A 337 33.71 53.27 -17.97
C SER A 337 34.61 52.35 -18.79
N MET A 338 34.01 51.30 -19.39
CA MET A 338 34.66 50.33 -20.27
C MET A 338 34.36 50.58 -21.76
N GLY A 339 33.56 51.60 -22.06
CA GLY A 339 33.24 52.00 -23.44
C GLY A 339 31.81 51.63 -23.87
N GLU A 340 31.57 51.80 -25.17
CA GLU A 340 30.29 51.61 -25.84
C GLU A 340 30.36 50.41 -26.79
N GLY A 341 29.34 49.56 -26.75
CA GLY A 341 29.27 48.32 -27.51
C GLY A 341 28.67 48.49 -28.90
N ILE A 342 28.93 47.51 -29.76
CA ILE A 342 28.25 47.32 -31.03
C ILE A 342 26.82 46.82 -30.74
N ILE A 343 25.83 47.43 -31.36
CA ILE A 343 24.41 47.09 -31.24
C ILE A 343 23.84 46.62 -32.58
N ASN A 344 22.56 46.22 -32.60
CA ASN A 344 21.87 45.69 -33.79
C ASN A 344 22.47 44.38 -34.32
N ILE A 345 23.01 43.54 -33.44
CA ILE A 345 23.51 42.21 -33.79
C ILE A 345 22.32 41.26 -33.93
N SER A 346 22.32 40.45 -34.98
CA SER A 346 21.22 39.51 -35.25
C SER A 346 21.13 38.42 -34.17
N ARG A 347 19.92 38.22 -33.65
CA ARG A 347 19.55 37.21 -32.64
C ARG A 347 18.23 36.51 -33.01
N PRO A 348 18.25 35.62 -34.03
CA PRO A 348 17.06 34.87 -34.44
C PRO A 348 16.53 33.93 -33.36
N ASP A 349 17.39 33.49 -32.45
CA ASP A 349 17.05 32.71 -31.26
C ASP A 349 16.21 33.53 -30.27
N VAL A 350 16.57 34.79 -30.04
CA VAL A 350 15.85 35.72 -29.16
C VAL A 350 14.53 36.14 -29.81
N ASP A 351 14.53 36.46 -31.09
CA ASP A 351 13.32 36.82 -31.85
C ASP A 351 12.32 35.65 -31.90
N ARG A 352 12.79 34.41 -32.00
CA ARG A 352 11.93 33.22 -31.91
C ARG A 352 11.29 33.04 -30.53
N PHE A 353 12.01 33.40 -29.46
CA PHE A 353 11.54 33.24 -28.08
C PHE A 353 10.70 34.43 -27.59
N TYR A 354 10.96 35.62 -28.14
CA TYR A 354 10.24 36.87 -27.89
C TYR A 354 9.64 37.47 -29.17
N PRO A 355 8.82 36.71 -29.92
CA PRO A 355 8.34 37.12 -31.25
C PRO A 355 7.48 38.40 -31.21
N GLN A 356 6.93 38.74 -30.05
CA GLN A 356 6.13 39.95 -29.86
C GLN A 356 6.92 41.26 -29.96
N TYR A 357 8.24 41.22 -29.82
CA TYR A 357 9.07 42.40 -30.00
C TYR A 357 9.48 42.62 -31.47
N GLN A 358 9.29 41.61 -32.33
CA GLN A 358 9.58 41.64 -33.77
C GLN A 358 10.96 42.26 -34.08
N ASN A 359 11.98 41.88 -33.31
CA ASN A 359 13.30 42.48 -33.38
C ASN A 359 14.38 41.41 -33.50
N LEU A 360 14.63 41.04 -34.76
CA LEU A 360 15.71 40.14 -35.17
C LEU A 360 17.11 40.66 -34.80
N ASN A 361 17.27 41.95 -34.50
CA ASN A 361 18.57 42.60 -34.27
C ASN A 361 18.67 43.16 -32.84
N SER A 362 18.24 42.39 -31.86
CA SER A 362 18.24 42.79 -30.44
C SER A 362 19.58 42.64 -29.73
N GLY A 363 20.58 42.06 -30.39
CA GLY A 363 21.87 41.74 -29.80
C GLY A 363 22.82 42.94 -29.68
N PHE A 364 23.73 42.85 -28.71
CA PHE A 364 24.87 43.74 -28.55
C PHE A 364 26.14 42.95 -28.19
N SER A 365 27.30 43.55 -28.45
CA SER A 365 28.61 43.01 -28.05
C SER A 365 29.60 44.14 -27.80
N LEU A 366 30.40 44.01 -26.74
CA LEU A 366 31.40 44.98 -26.30
C LEU A 366 32.68 44.24 -25.91
N ASP A 367 33.77 44.52 -26.61
CA ASP A 367 35.10 44.08 -26.21
C ASP A 367 35.70 45.06 -25.20
N MET A 368 35.80 44.65 -23.93
CA MET A 368 36.39 45.46 -22.87
C MET A 368 37.85 45.09 -22.66
N ASP A 369 38.75 46.08 -22.75
CA ASP A 369 40.11 45.92 -22.22
C ASP A 369 40.02 45.93 -20.69
N THR A 370 40.27 44.77 -20.11
CA THR A 370 40.17 44.50 -18.67
C THR A 370 41.53 44.20 -18.07
N SER A 371 42.62 44.44 -18.81
CA SER A 371 44.00 44.20 -18.38
C SER A 371 44.37 44.97 -17.13
N ALA A 372 43.92 46.23 -17.02
CA ALA A 372 44.18 47.12 -15.88
C ALA A 372 43.31 46.86 -14.64
N ILE A 373 42.31 45.97 -14.73
CA ILE A 373 41.46 45.61 -13.58
C ILE A 373 42.25 44.74 -12.61
N PRO A 374 42.27 45.04 -11.30
CA PRO A 374 42.95 44.20 -10.29
C PRO A 374 42.42 42.76 -10.25
N VAL A 375 43.17 41.86 -9.61
CA VAL A 375 42.68 40.52 -9.26
C VAL A 375 41.66 40.66 -8.12
N GLY A 376 40.55 39.92 -8.20
CA GLY A 376 39.49 39.96 -7.18
C GLY A 376 38.08 40.02 -7.77
N ARG A 377 37.09 40.18 -6.88
CA ARG A 377 35.67 40.35 -7.24
C ARG A 377 35.40 41.81 -7.59
N HIS A 378 34.72 42.01 -8.70
CA HIS A 378 34.34 43.30 -9.25
C HIS A 378 32.86 43.31 -9.63
N THR A 379 32.29 44.51 -9.77
CA THR A 379 30.91 44.70 -10.23
C THR A 379 30.90 45.21 -11.66
N LEU A 380 30.48 44.37 -12.60
CA LEU A 380 30.17 44.77 -13.98
C LEU A 380 28.75 45.34 -14.02
N ALA A 381 28.58 46.56 -14.50
CA ALA A 381 27.26 47.13 -14.79
C ALA A 381 27.15 47.42 -16.29
N VAL A 382 26.17 46.81 -16.96
CA VAL A 382 25.87 47.03 -18.38
C VAL A 382 24.57 47.81 -18.47
N GLN A 383 24.62 48.97 -19.10
CA GLN A 383 23.50 49.88 -19.28
C GLN A 383 23.06 49.88 -20.75
N MET A 384 21.78 49.57 -20.97
CA MET A 384 21.12 49.53 -22.27
C MET A 384 20.13 50.68 -22.35
N THR A 385 20.26 51.51 -23.38
CA THR A 385 19.38 52.66 -23.65
C THR A 385 18.63 52.41 -24.93
N MET A 386 17.31 52.55 -24.90
CA MET A 386 16.44 52.39 -26.06
C MET A 386 16.22 53.74 -26.78
N GLU A 387 15.66 53.72 -27.99
CA GLU A 387 15.41 54.94 -28.78
C GLU A 387 14.37 55.87 -28.14
N ASP A 388 13.39 55.32 -27.43
CA ASP A 388 12.40 56.07 -26.63
C ASP A 388 12.99 56.70 -25.35
N GLY A 389 14.27 56.47 -25.06
CA GLY A 389 14.98 57.01 -23.91
C GLY A 389 14.86 56.16 -22.64
N SER A 390 14.13 55.05 -22.66
CA SER A 390 14.12 54.09 -21.56
C SER A 390 15.52 53.47 -21.36
N ILE A 391 15.89 53.27 -20.10
CA ILE A 391 17.21 52.76 -19.70
C ILE A 391 17.02 51.58 -18.75
N GLN A 392 17.76 50.51 -19.00
CA GLN A 392 17.89 49.37 -18.10
C GLN A 392 19.37 49.13 -17.79
N THR A 393 19.68 48.81 -16.53
CA THR A 393 21.05 48.46 -16.13
C THR A 393 21.06 47.12 -15.43
N ASP A 394 21.75 46.14 -16.03
CA ASP A 394 22.01 44.83 -15.40
C ASP A 394 23.39 44.87 -14.72
N ARG A 395 23.46 44.39 -13.48
CA ARG A 395 24.68 44.37 -12.66
C ARG A 395 25.04 42.93 -12.32
N ARG A 396 26.31 42.58 -12.48
CA ARG A 396 26.83 41.25 -12.18
C ARG A 396 28.10 41.33 -11.37
N VAL A 397 28.25 40.39 -10.45
CA VAL A 397 29.55 40.12 -9.85
C VAL A 397 30.36 39.30 -10.84
N VAL A 398 31.57 39.77 -11.15
CA VAL A 398 32.56 39.12 -12.01
C VAL A 398 33.87 39.00 -11.23
N GLU A 399 34.69 38.02 -11.56
CA GLU A 399 35.93 37.77 -10.82
C GLU A 399 37.13 37.61 -11.75
N LYS A 400 38.23 38.31 -11.43
CA LYS A 400 39.49 38.18 -12.16
C LYS A 400 40.42 37.26 -11.36
N PHE A 401 40.78 36.12 -11.95
CA PHE A 401 41.64 35.09 -11.32
C PHE A 401 43.06 35.08 -11.90
N ASN A 402 44.02 34.64 -11.08
CA ASN A 402 45.45 34.58 -11.44
C ASN A 402 45.82 33.41 -12.38
N GLU A 403 45.12 32.25 -12.39
CA GLU A 403 45.49 31.02 -13.17
C GLU A 403 44.28 30.14 -13.62
N THR A 404 44.47 29.14 -14.49
CA THR A 404 43.40 28.25 -15.05
C THR A 404 43.09 27.05 -14.15
N PRO A 405 41.86 26.88 -13.62
CA PRO A 405 41.53 25.82 -12.67
C PRO A 405 41.43 24.42 -13.29
N ASN A 406 41.56 23.36 -12.49
CA ASN A 406 41.23 22.00 -12.93
C ASN A 406 39.71 21.87 -13.16
N ILE A 407 39.30 21.37 -14.32
CA ILE A 407 37.90 21.17 -14.70
C ILE A 407 37.72 19.75 -15.24
N PHE A 408 36.59 19.13 -14.95
CA PHE A 408 36.30 17.77 -15.39
C PHE A 408 34.81 17.56 -15.64
N ASN A 409 34.49 16.50 -16.38
CA ASN A 409 33.13 16.00 -16.51
C ASN A 409 33.14 14.47 -16.62
N LEU A 410 32.12 13.84 -16.04
CA LEU A 410 31.83 12.43 -16.25
C LEU A 410 30.62 12.33 -17.20
N ASP A 411 30.83 11.83 -18.42
CA ASP A 411 29.80 11.77 -19.46
C ASP A 411 28.85 10.58 -19.23
N SER A 412 29.40 9.43 -18.82
CA SER A 412 28.64 8.21 -18.52
C SER A 412 29.23 7.46 -17.32
N PRO A 413 28.41 6.79 -16.49
CA PRO A 413 26.94 6.79 -16.51
C PRO A 413 26.36 8.10 -15.96
N THR A 414 25.21 8.55 -16.47
CA THR A 414 24.51 9.76 -15.97
C THR A 414 24.09 9.61 -14.52
N TRP A 415 23.63 10.70 -13.88
CA TRP A 415 22.99 10.61 -12.56
C TRP A 415 21.79 9.65 -12.61
N ASN A 416 21.67 8.75 -11.64
CA ASN A 416 20.72 7.63 -11.64
C ASN A 416 20.84 6.70 -12.87
N GLY A 417 22.03 6.64 -13.48
CA GLY A 417 22.29 5.82 -14.65
C GLY A 417 22.09 4.32 -14.36
N ARG A 418 21.46 3.63 -15.31
CA ARG A 418 21.20 2.19 -15.24
C ARG A 418 22.49 1.39 -15.48
N LEU A 419 22.82 0.50 -14.55
CA LEU A 419 23.84 -0.51 -14.75
C LEU A 419 23.26 -1.65 -15.61
N THR A 420 23.92 -1.95 -16.72
CA THR A 420 23.73 -3.18 -17.50
C THR A 420 24.91 -4.11 -17.22
N ASN A 421 24.84 -5.38 -17.64
CA ASN A 421 25.89 -6.41 -17.44
C ASN A 421 27.32 -5.94 -17.78
N SER A 422 27.46 -4.94 -18.66
CA SER A 422 28.70 -4.21 -18.90
C SER A 422 28.38 -2.72 -19.06
N THR A 423 28.84 -1.88 -18.15
CA THR A 423 28.58 -0.43 -18.17
C THR A 423 29.86 0.34 -18.55
N SER A 424 29.77 1.30 -19.48
CA SER A 424 30.90 2.17 -19.81
C SER A 424 30.94 3.39 -18.89
N VAL A 425 32.10 3.65 -18.31
CA VAL A 425 32.41 4.81 -17.47
C VAL A 425 33.42 5.67 -18.22
N HIS A 426 33.03 6.86 -18.68
CA HIS A 426 33.92 7.72 -19.47
C HIS A 426 33.59 9.20 -19.29
N GLY A 427 34.60 10.04 -19.54
CA GLY A 427 34.53 11.48 -19.33
C GLY A 427 35.78 12.18 -19.79
N TRP A 428 36.04 13.37 -19.25
CA TRP A 428 37.23 14.17 -19.54
C TRP A 428 37.68 14.98 -18.32
N ALA A 429 38.98 15.30 -18.27
CA ALA A 429 39.58 16.16 -17.26
C ALA A 429 40.68 17.04 -17.89
N LEU A 430 40.68 18.32 -17.52
CA LEU A 430 41.65 19.34 -17.91
C LEU A 430 42.18 20.02 -16.65
N GLY A 431 43.42 20.50 -16.69
CA GLY A 431 43.98 21.17 -15.53
C GLY A 431 45.33 21.83 -15.77
N THR A 432 45.92 22.30 -14.67
CA THR A 432 47.24 22.93 -14.61
C THR A 432 48.37 21.99 -15.00
N SER A 433 48.14 20.68 -14.91
CA SER A 433 49.04 19.61 -15.35
C SER A 433 48.26 18.53 -16.12
N LYS A 434 48.96 17.53 -16.67
CA LYS A 434 48.29 16.45 -17.41
C LYS A 434 47.58 15.49 -16.46
N LEU A 435 46.54 14.83 -16.97
CA LEU A 435 45.86 13.75 -16.25
C LEU A 435 46.83 12.57 -16.08
N LYS A 436 47.09 12.17 -14.84
CA LYS A 436 47.99 11.07 -14.49
C LYS A 436 47.26 9.74 -14.41
N GLN A 437 46.07 9.72 -13.81
CA GLN A 437 45.32 8.47 -13.56
C GLN A 437 43.84 8.78 -13.26
N VAL A 438 42.96 7.82 -13.54
CA VAL A 438 41.56 7.84 -13.09
C VAL A 438 41.21 6.54 -12.40
N ASN A 439 40.82 6.61 -11.12
CA ASN A 439 40.43 5.47 -10.30
C ASN A 439 38.91 5.32 -10.31
N ILE A 440 38.42 4.10 -10.55
CA ILE A 440 37.00 3.76 -10.51
C ILE A 440 36.72 2.90 -9.28
N SER A 441 35.70 3.27 -8.52
CA SER A 441 35.24 2.49 -7.36
C SER A 441 33.72 2.36 -7.35
N ILE A 442 33.20 1.23 -6.87
CA ILE A 442 31.76 1.02 -6.63
C ILE A 442 31.55 0.73 -5.14
N ASN A 443 30.61 1.42 -4.49
CA ASN A 443 30.39 1.34 -3.05
C ASN A 443 31.69 1.48 -2.22
N ASN A 444 32.56 2.41 -2.64
CA ASN A 444 33.89 2.65 -2.08
C ASN A 444 34.92 1.50 -2.25
N VAL A 445 34.60 0.45 -2.99
CA VAL A 445 35.53 -0.62 -3.36
C VAL A 445 36.18 -0.27 -4.70
N PHE A 446 37.51 -0.15 -4.71
CA PHE A 446 38.27 0.09 -5.93
C PHE A 446 38.14 -1.10 -6.89
N ILE A 447 37.74 -0.83 -8.14
CA ILE A 447 37.50 -1.88 -9.15
C ILE A 447 38.46 -1.80 -10.33
N GLY A 448 39.16 -0.69 -10.54
CA GLY A 448 40.15 -0.57 -11.61
C GLY A 448 40.49 0.86 -12.00
N ASN A 449 41.47 0.97 -12.90
CA ASN A 449 41.91 2.24 -13.47
C ASN A 449 41.37 2.41 -14.88
N ALA A 450 40.88 3.60 -15.21
CA ALA A 450 40.46 3.92 -16.57
C ALA A 450 41.67 4.10 -17.50
N SER A 451 41.47 3.80 -18.77
CA SER A 451 42.37 4.23 -19.84
C SER A 451 42.27 5.75 -19.99
N ILE A 452 43.40 6.45 -19.91
CA ILE A 452 43.48 7.92 -20.06
C ILE A 452 44.03 8.31 -21.44
N ASN A 453 44.08 9.61 -21.73
CA ASN A 453 44.51 10.17 -23.02
C ASN A 453 43.58 9.85 -24.20
N VAL A 454 42.30 9.60 -23.91
CA VAL A 454 41.27 9.43 -24.95
C VAL A 454 41.07 10.75 -25.68
N SER A 455 41.02 10.70 -27.02
CA SER A 455 40.89 11.89 -27.88
C SER A 455 39.57 12.62 -27.62
N ARG A 456 39.64 13.92 -27.32
CA ARG A 456 38.52 14.85 -27.10
C ARG A 456 38.74 16.21 -27.77
N PRO A 457 38.79 16.28 -29.12
CA PRO A 457 38.92 17.55 -29.84
C PRO A 457 37.74 18.49 -29.62
N ASP A 458 36.56 17.92 -29.30
CA ASP A 458 35.35 18.64 -28.91
C ASP A 458 35.56 19.44 -27.63
N VAL A 459 36.22 18.86 -26.62
CA VAL A 459 36.55 19.53 -25.36
C VAL A 459 37.59 20.61 -25.58
N ASN A 460 38.65 20.32 -26.37
CA ASN A 460 39.68 21.32 -26.68
C ASN A 460 39.12 22.53 -27.45
N ARG A 461 38.12 22.34 -28.31
CA ARG A 461 37.45 23.44 -29.02
C ARG A 461 36.67 24.36 -28.08
N ILE A 462 36.10 23.82 -27.01
CA ILE A 462 35.36 24.60 -25.99
C ILE A 462 36.33 25.26 -25.00
N TYR A 463 37.41 24.56 -24.65
CA TYR A 463 38.42 25.02 -23.68
C TYR A 463 39.82 25.14 -24.33
N PRO A 464 40.00 25.99 -25.36
CA PRO A 464 41.24 26.05 -26.14
C PRO A 464 42.45 26.52 -25.32
N LEU A 465 42.23 27.17 -24.17
CA LEU A 465 43.28 27.63 -23.27
C LEU A 465 44.10 26.49 -22.65
N TYR A 466 43.55 25.27 -22.55
CA TYR A 466 44.26 24.11 -21.99
C TYR A 466 45.07 23.36 -23.05
N ASN A 467 44.83 23.63 -24.34
CA ASN A 467 45.53 23.02 -25.47
C ASN A 467 45.72 21.49 -25.35
N ASN A 468 44.64 20.77 -25.04
CA ASN A 468 44.68 19.33 -24.78
C ASN A 468 43.60 18.59 -25.58
N ASN A 469 43.99 17.99 -26.70
CA ASN A 469 43.13 17.16 -27.54
C ASN A 469 42.92 15.74 -26.98
N SER A 470 43.56 15.36 -25.87
CA SER A 470 43.53 14.01 -25.30
C SER A 470 43.11 14.06 -23.83
N ALA A 471 42.13 14.89 -23.52
CA ALA A 471 41.64 15.09 -22.15
C ALA A 471 40.75 13.95 -21.61
N GLY A 472 40.40 12.96 -22.45
CA GLY A 472 39.41 11.95 -22.12
C GLY A 472 39.94 10.77 -21.32
N PHE A 473 39.00 10.06 -20.67
CA PHE A 473 39.23 8.76 -20.05
C PHE A 473 38.05 7.80 -20.31
N GLU A 474 38.31 6.49 -20.29
CA GLU A 474 37.29 5.45 -20.46
C GLU A 474 37.62 4.17 -19.67
N TYR A 475 36.60 3.54 -19.08
CA TYR A 475 36.66 2.27 -18.37
C TYR A 475 35.42 1.42 -18.66
N LYS A 476 35.62 0.17 -19.06
CA LYS A 476 34.54 -0.80 -19.26
C LYS A 476 34.34 -1.63 -17.99
N MET A 477 33.28 -1.31 -17.25
CA MET A 477 32.97 -1.93 -15.98
C MET A 477 32.14 -3.19 -16.17
N ASP A 478 32.67 -4.34 -15.73
CA ASP A 478 31.88 -5.55 -15.53
C ASP A 478 30.99 -5.39 -14.30
N THR A 479 29.68 -5.51 -14.49
CA THR A 479 28.71 -5.36 -13.40
C THR A 479 28.05 -6.69 -13.04
N SER A 480 28.45 -7.80 -13.65
CA SER A 480 27.81 -9.11 -13.47
C SER A 480 27.74 -9.53 -11.99
N SER A 481 28.80 -9.26 -11.23
CA SER A 481 28.93 -9.56 -9.79
C SER A 481 28.27 -8.53 -8.85
N ILE A 482 27.77 -7.42 -9.38
CA ILE A 482 27.12 -6.36 -8.57
C ILE A 482 25.69 -6.80 -8.25
N SER A 483 25.24 -6.61 -7.00
CA SER A 483 23.87 -6.92 -6.61
C SER A 483 22.85 -6.04 -7.33
N VAL A 484 21.61 -6.49 -7.44
CA VAL A 484 20.49 -5.63 -7.85
C VAL A 484 20.30 -4.54 -6.79
N GLY A 485 19.96 -3.32 -7.21
CA GLY A 485 19.70 -2.18 -6.33
C GLY A 485 20.58 -0.96 -6.61
N ARG A 486 20.53 0.02 -5.69
CA ARG A 486 21.28 1.28 -5.77
C ARG A 486 22.72 1.12 -5.28
N HIS A 487 23.65 1.70 -6.02
CA HIS A 487 25.08 1.71 -5.73
C HIS A 487 25.66 3.11 -5.88
N THR A 488 26.81 3.35 -5.26
CA THR A 488 27.57 4.61 -5.41
C THR A 488 28.81 4.37 -6.28
N LEU A 489 28.80 4.91 -7.50
CA LEU A 489 29.98 4.99 -8.36
C LEU A 489 30.84 6.19 -7.95
N THR A 490 32.12 5.97 -7.67
CA THR A 490 33.09 7.03 -7.40
C THR A 490 34.17 7.03 -8.48
N VAL A 491 34.41 8.18 -9.09
CA VAL A 491 35.45 8.40 -10.10
C VAL A 491 36.42 9.44 -9.57
N GLN A 492 37.67 9.06 -9.32
CA GLN A 492 38.72 9.98 -8.86
C GLN A 492 39.72 10.24 -9.96
N MET A 493 39.89 11.50 -10.36
CA MET A 493 40.86 11.95 -11.35
C MET A 493 42.06 12.55 -10.64
N ILE A 494 43.26 12.07 -10.97
CA ILE A 494 44.51 12.47 -10.34
C ILE A 494 45.39 13.11 -11.41
N MET A 495 45.85 14.33 -11.17
CA MET A 495 46.73 15.08 -12.07
C MET A 495 48.21 14.84 -11.74
N GLU A 496 49.13 15.19 -12.64
CA GLU A 496 50.58 15.02 -12.44
C GLU A 496 51.14 15.86 -11.28
N ASP A 497 50.56 17.03 -11.02
CA ASP A 497 50.88 17.89 -9.87
C ASP A 497 50.33 17.34 -8.54
N GLY A 498 49.64 16.20 -8.56
CA GLY A 498 49.08 15.54 -7.38
C GLY A 498 47.70 16.04 -6.96
N SER A 499 47.12 17.03 -7.64
CA SER A 499 45.74 17.45 -7.39
C SER A 499 44.74 16.35 -7.76
N ILE A 500 43.67 16.23 -6.95
CA ILE A 500 42.64 15.19 -7.09
C ILE A 500 41.27 15.83 -7.24
N GLN A 501 40.49 15.36 -8.22
CA GLN A 501 39.07 15.66 -8.37
C GLN A 501 38.24 14.38 -8.23
N THR A 502 37.04 14.47 -7.66
CA THR A 502 36.19 13.30 -7.40
C THR A 502 34.75 13.57 -7.82
N ASP A 503 34.19 12.68 -8.64
CA ASP A 503 32.75 12.59 -8.95
C ASP A 503 32.15 11.40 -8.19
N ARG A 504 30.95 11.57 -7.63
CA ARG A 504 30.18 10.48 -7.00
C ARG A 504 28.79 10.47 -7.59
N ARG A 505 28.34 9.32 -8.10
CA ARG A 505 26.99 9.13 -8.67
C ARG A 505 26.27 7.97 -8.01
N VAL A 506 24.96 8.15 -7.83
CA VAL A 506 24.05 7.04 -7.61
C VAL A 506 23.79 6.37 -8.96
N VAL A 507 24.01 5.06 -9.03
CA VAL A 507 23.70 4.20 -10.18
C VAL A 507 22.84 3.03 -9.71
N GLU A 508 22.03 2.44 -10.59
CA GLU A 508 21.09 1.38 -10.19
C GLU A 508 21.13 0.18 -11.14
N LYS A 509 21.26 -1.02 -10.56
CA LYS A 509 21.16 -2.29 -11.30
C LYS A 509 19.76 -2.87 -11.12
N PHE A 510 19.11 -3.22 -12.23
CA PHE A 510 17.76 -3.79 -12.23
C PHE A 510 17.78 -5.33 -12.30
N PRO A 511 16.73 -6.01 -11.78
CA PRO A 511 16.50 -7.43 -11.98
C PRO A 511 16.54 -7.84 -13.46
N ALA A 512 17.01 -9.05 -13.74
CA ALA A 512 16.91 -9.63 -15.09
C ALA A 512 15.46 -9.96 -15.47
N ASN A 513 14.67 -10.43 -14.50
CA ASN A 513 13.24 -10.73 -14.64
C ASN A 513 12.43 -9.88 -13.64
N PRO A 514 11.31 -9.27 -14.05
CA PRO A 514 10.46 -8.50 -13.13
C PRO A 514 9.86 -9.43 -12.06
N THR A 515 9.55 -8.90 -10.87
CA THR A 515 8.83 -9.71 -9.87
C THR A 515 7.34 -9.76 -10.22
N ILE A 516 6.76 -10.96 -10.17
CA ILE A 516 5.33 -11.21 -10.40
C ILE A 516 4.79 -12.06 -9.26
N PHE A 517 3.55 -11.79 -8.85
CA PHE A 517 2.90 -12.52 -7.77
C PHE A 517 1.39 -12.56 -7.99
N ASN A 518 0.72 -13.49 -7.32
CA ASN A 518 -0.73 -13.51 -7.22
C ASN A 518 -1.16 -14.01 -5.85
N ILE A 519 -2.27 -13.48 -5.34
CA ILE A 519 -2.98 -14.07 -4.20
C ILE A 519 -4.21 -14.80 -4.76
N ASP A 520 -4.21 -16.12 -4.67
CA ASP A 520 -5.29 -16.96 -5.19
C ASP A 520 -6.53 -16.87 -4.29
N ARG A 521 -6.32 -16.85 -2.96
CA ARG A 521 -7.37 -16.63 -1.95
C ARG A 521 -6.85 -15.81 -0.76
N PRO A 522 -7.73 -15.02 -0.12
CA PRO A 522 -9.15 -14.83 -0.42
C PRO A 522 -9.36 -13.91 -1.61
N THR A 523 -10.40 -14.11 -2.42
CA THR A 523 -10.74 -13.20 -3.52
C THR A 523 -11.33 -11.87 -3.04
N TRP A 524 -11.46 -10.90 -3.95
CA TRP A 524 -12.08 -9.60 -3.65
C TRP A 524 -13.49 -9.78 -3.09
N ASN A 525 -13.76 -9.16 -1.92
CA ASN A 525 -15.03 -9.22 -1.20
C ASN A 525 -15.45 -10.62 -0.75
N ASP A 526 -14.48 -11.50 -0.50
CA ASP A 526 -14.76 -12.81 0.06
C ASP A 526 -15.51 -12.70 1.40
N GLN A 527 -16.59 -13.47 1.52
CA GLN A 527 -17.27 -13.67 2.78
C GLN A 527 -16.45 -14.61 3.68
N LEU A 528 -16.31 -14.20 4.95
CA LEU A 528 -15.56 -14.94 5.95
C LEU A 528 -16.51 -15.76 6.83
N GLY A 529 -16.26 -17.07 6.87
CA GLY A 529 -16.92 -18.03 7.76
C GLY A 529 -16.26 -18.04 9.14
N VAL A 530 -15.95 -19.22 9.69
CA VAL A 530 -15.18 -19.36 10.94
C VAL A 530 -13.67 -19.36 10.71
N SER A 531 -13.23 -19.78 9.53
CA SER A 531 -11.83 -19.77 9.07
C SER A 531 -11.76 -19.36 7.60
N LYS A 532 -10.56 -19.04 7.13
CA LYS A 532 -10.30 -18.69 5.73
C LYS A 532 -8.87 -19.05 5.33
N SER A 533 -8.72 -19.79 4.23
CA SER A 533 -7.43 -20.02 3.60
C SER A 533 -6.91 -18.74 2.92
N VAL A 534 -5.66 -18.39 3.21
CA VAL A 534 -4.90 -17.33 2.55
C VAL A 534 -3.73 -17.99 1.83
N TYR A 535 -3.72 -17.99 0.50
CA TYR A 535 -2.64 -18.60 -0.27
C TYR A 535 -2.43 -17.93 -1.62
N GLY A 536 -1.23 -18.07 -2.14
CA GLY A 536 -0.80 -17.43 -3.38
C GLY A 536 0.61 -17.88 -3.77
N TRP A 537 1.25 -17.09 -4.62
CA TRP A 537 2.61 -17.35 -5.08
C TRP A 537 3.34 -16.06 -5.46
N LEU A 538 4.68 -16.09 -5.37
CA LEU A 538 5.57 -15.02 -5.81
C LEU A 538 6.76 -15.59 -6.58
N LEU A 539 7.00 -15.07 -7.78
CA LEU A 539 8.19 -15.33 -8.58
C LEU A 539 9.04 -14.07 -8.67
N SER A 540 10.31 -14.19 -8.30
CA SER A 540 11.29 -13.12 -8.32
C SER A 540 12.67 -13.71 -8.60
N ASP A 541 13.62 -12.85 -8.96
CA ASP A 541 15.03 -13.18 -9.06
C ASP A 541 15.71 -13.34 -7.68
N SER A 542 15.01 -12.98 -6.60
CA SER A 542 15.38 -13.29 -5.22
C SER A 542 14.33 -14.21 -4.58
N PRO A 543 14.71 -15.27 -3.84
CA PRO A 543 13.74 -16.21 -3.28
C PRO A 543 12.85 -15.53 -2.23
N LEU A 544 11.62 -16.04 -2.08
CA LEU A 544 10.69 -15.60 -1.05
C LEU A 544 11.25 -15.96 0.33
N ARG A 545 11.38 -14.96 1.21
CA ARG A 545 11.92 -15.11 2.58
C ARG A 545 10.83 -15.24 3.63
N LYS A 546 9.77 -14.44 3.52
CA LYS A 546 8.62 -14.49 4.43
C LYS A 546 7.38 -13.90 3.79
N VAL A 547 6.22 -14.31 4.31
CA VAL A 547 4.92 -13.66 4.06
C VAL A 547 4.30 -13.30 5.41
N GLU A 548 3.64 -12.16 5.48
CA GLU A 548 2.93 -11.68 6.66
C GLU A 548 1.52 -11.26 6.27
N VAL A 549 0.53 -11.72 7.03
CA VAL A 549 -0.88 -11.42 6.80
C VAL A 549 -1.38 -10.55 7.94
N TYR A 550 -1.93 -9.39 7.59
CA TYR A 550 -2.47 -8.41 8.52
C TYR A 550 -3.96 -8.22 8.26
N VAL A 551 -4.73 -8.02 9.32
CA VAL A 551 -6.16 -7.69 9.26
C VAL A 551 -6.37 -6.40 10.03
N ASN A 552 -6.92 -5.38 9.36
CA ASN A 552 -7.04 -4.03 9.92
C ASN A 552 -5.71 -3.55 10.55
N ASN A 553 -4.60 -3.81 9.85
CA ASN A 553 -3.22 -3.52 10.26
C ASN A 553 -2.67 -4.32 11.46
N ILE A 554 -3.42 -5.30 11.99
CA ILE A 554 -2.95 -6.21 13.05
C ILE A 554 -2.43 -7.49 12.41
N LEU A 555 -1.22 -7.93 12.76
CA LEU A 555 -0.64 -9.18 12.26
C LEU A 555 -1.49 -10.38 12.76
N VAL A 556 -2.03 -11.17 11.84
CA VAL A 556 -2.84 -12.36 12.16
C VAL A 556 -2.13 -13.68 11.90
N GLY A 557 -1.05 -13.66 11.11
CA GLY A 557 -0.24 -14.85 10.89
C GLY A 557 0.85 -14.69 9.85
N GLN A 558 1.73 -15.69 9.80
CA GLN A 558 2.80 -15.83 8.82
C GLN A 558 2.57 -17.13 8.04
N PRO A 559 2.23 -17.08 6.75
CA PRO A 559 2.07 -18.25 5.91
C PRO A 559 3.33 -19.12 5.83
N SER A 560 3.11 -20.43 5.71
CA SER A 560 4.13 -21.37 5.23
C SER A 560 4.55 -20.95 3.83
N ILE A 561 5.85 -20.98 3.52
CA ILE A 561 6.41 -20.60 2.23
C ILE A 561 7.08 -21.80 1.55
N ASN A 562 7.49 -21.61 0.30
CA ASN A 562 8.11 -22.63 -0.55
C ASN A 562 7.16 -23.81 -0.86
N GLU A 563 5.86 -23.53 -0.94
CA GLU A 563 4.88 -24.54 -1.31
C GLU A 563 4.94 -24.83 -2.82
N SER A 564 4.70 -26.09 -3.17
CA SER A 564 4.78 -26.58 -4.54
C SER A 564 3.68 -25.95 -5.41
N ARG A 565 4.11 -25.32 -6.50
CA ARG A 565 3.32 -24.71 -7.57
C ARG A 565 3.86 -25.05 -8.97
N PRO A 566 3.77 -26.33 -9.41
CA PRO A 566 4.24 -26.73 -10.73
C PRO A 566 3.47 -26.08 -11.88
N ASP A 567 2.21 -25.67 -11.63
CA ASP A 567 1.37 -24.90 -12.55
C ASP A 567 1.98 -23.52 -12.85
N VAL A 568 2.47 -22.84 -11.81
CA VAL A 568 3.14 -21.54 -11.92
C VAL A 568 4.49 -21.71 -12.62
N GLY A 569 5.29 -22.70 -12.21
CA GLY A 569 6.59 -22.97 -12.82
C GLY A 569 6.52 -23.33 -14.31
N ARG A 570 5.47 -24.05 -14.74
CA ARG A 570 5.21 -24.33 -16.16
C ARG A 570 4.82 -23.09 -16.96
N THR A 571 4.06 -22.19 -16.34
CA THR A 571 3.59 -20.95 -16.98
C THR A 571 4.72 -19.93 -17.13
N TYR A 572 5.65 -19.90 -16.17
CA TYR A 572 6.77 -18.96 -16.14
C TYR A 572 8.13 -19.67 -16.04
N PRO A 573 8.53 -20.44 -17.07
CA PRO A 573 9.72 -21.29 -17.03
C PRO A 573 11.03 -20.49 -16.84
N GLN A 574 11.05 -19.21 -17.20
CA GLN A 574 12.23 -18.34 -17.06
C GLN A 574 12.67 -18.10 -15.60
N TYR A 575 11.81 -18.38 -14.61
CA TYR A 575 12.17 -18.26 -13.19
C TYR A 575 12.69 -19.57 -12.59
N SER A 576 12.49 -20.70 -13.28
CA SER A 576 12.94 -22.04 -12.81
C SER A 576 12.54 -22.37 -11.36
N ASN A 577 11.39 -21.88 -10.88
CA ASN A 577 10.93 -22.05 -9.51
C ASN A 577 9.55 -22.74 -9.47
N ASN A 578 9.53 -24.02 -9.09
CA ASN A 578 8.32 -24.80 -8.88
C ASN A 578 7.78 -24.72 -7.45
N ASN A 579 8.46 -24.03 -6.53
CA ASN A 579 8.09 -23.94 -5.11
C ASN A 579 7.82 -22.48 -4.74
N ALA A 580 7.06 -21.78 -5.58
CA ALA A 580 6.81 -20.34 -5.43
C ALA A 580 5.64 -20.01 -4.49
N GLY A 581 4.97 -21.03 -3.94
CA GLY A 581 3.72 -20.88 -3.20
C GLY A 581 3.89 -20.52 -1.73
N PHE A 582 2.81 -20.01 -1.15
CA PHE A 582 2.64 -19.86 0.29
C PHE A 582 1.18 -20.09 0.71
N SER A 583 0.94 -20.56 1.94
CA SER A 583 -0.41 -20.72 2.49
C SER A 583 -0.52 -20.55 4.01
N LEU A 584 -1.69 -20.11 4.48
CA LEU A 584 -2.09 -19.97 5.88
C LEU A 584 -3.57 -20.29 6.02
N GLU A 585 -3.93 -21.13 7.00
CA GLU A 585 -5.30 -21.23 7.48
C GLU A 585 -5.53 -20.21 8.58
N TRP A 586 -6.32 -19.17 8.28
CA TRP A 586 -6.58 -18.06 9.19
C TRP A 586 -7.90 -18.27 9.95
N ASP A 587 -7.85 -18.30 11.28
CA ASP A 587 -9.03 -18.28 12.15
C ASP A 587 -9.69 -16.88 12.16
N THR A 588 -10.92 -16.80 11.64
CA THR A 588 -11.69 -15.55 11.54
C THR A 588 -12.78 -15.45 12.60
N SER A 589 -12.85 -16.40 13.54
CA SER A 589 -13.92 -16.48 14.54
C SER A 589 -14.01 -15.25 15.45
N LYS A 590 -12.87 -14.62 15.74
CA LYS A 590 -12.77 -13.42 16.60
C LYS A 590 -13.01 -12.10 15.87
N LEU A 591 -13.22 -12.11 14.56
CA LEU A 591 -13.55 -10.89 13.84
C LEU A 591 -14.99 -10.46 14.11
N SER A 592 -15.16 -9.16 14.34
CA SER A 592 -16.47 -8.51 14.35
C SER A 592 -17.17 -8.69 13.00
N VAL A 593 -18.49 -8.75 13.00
CA VAL A 593 -19.27 -8.71 11.75
C VAL A 593 -19.01 -7.37 11.04
N GLY A 594 -18.86 -7.41 9.72
CA GLY A 594 -18.62 -6.23 8.89
C GLY A 594 -17.41 -6.37 7.97
N ARG A 595 -17.04 -5.25 7.35
CA ARG A 595 -15.94 -5.19 6.37
C ARG A 595 -14.59 -5.05 7.08
N HIS A 596 -13.62 -5.85 6.66
CA HIS A 596 -12.24 -5.82 7.12
C HIS A 596 -11.26 -5.66 5.96
N THR A 597 -10.09 -5.10 6.26
CA THR A 597 -8.99 -4.99 5.30
C THR A 597 -7.98 -6.09 5.57
N LEU A 598 -7.70 -6.93 4.57
CA LEU A 598 -6.64 -7.93 4.60
C LEU A 598 -5.43 -7.42 3.81
N LYS A 599 -4.27 -7.30 4.44
CA LYS A 599 -3.01 -6.89 3.82
C LYS A 599 -2.02 -8.05 3.86
N ILE A 600 -1.50 -8.44 2.72
CA ILE A 600 -0.55 -9.55 2.57
C ILE A 600 0.78 -8.95 2.10
N VAL A 601 1.83 -9.09 2.91
CA VAL A 601 3.16 -8.56 2.64
C VAL A 601 4.10 -9.71 2.37
N MET A 602 4.63 -9.80 1.16
CA MET A 602 5.62 -10.79 0.74
C MET A 602 7.00 -10.12 0.70
N THR A 603 8.00 -10.74 1.33
CA THR A 603 9.36 -10.19 1.39
C THR A 603 10.35 -11.19 0.79
N THR A 604 11.17 -10.74 -0.16
CA THR A 604 12.26 -11.54 -0.76
C THR A 604 13.52 -11.53 0.12
N ALA A 605 14.47 -12.43 -0.15
CA ALA A 605 15.69 -12.58 0.64
C ALA A 605 16.60 -11.35 0.65
N ASP A 606 16.58 -10.57 -0.44
CA ASP A 606 17.30 -9.29 -0.55
C ASP A 606 16.56 -8.08 0.06
N GLY A 607 15.41 -8.31 0.69
CA GLY A 607 14.68 -7.30 1.46
C GLY A 607 13.63 -6.51 0.69
N ARG A 608 13.40 -6.77 -0.60
CA ARG A 608 12.28 -6.16 -1.33
C ARG A 608 10.94 -6.66 -0.79
N THR A 609 9.98 -5.76 -0.67
CA THR A 609 8.63 -6.06 -0.16
C THR A 609 7.57 -5.80 -1.22
N TYR A 610 6.63 -6.72 -1.35
CA TYR A 610 5.47 -6.64 -2.23
C TYR A 610 4.21 -6.76 -1.39
N THR A 611 3.22 -5.91 -1.63
CA THR A 611 2.01 -5.84 -0.81
C THR A 611 0.76 -6.00 -1.68
N ASP A 612 -0.16 -6.86 -1.25
CA ASP A 612 -1.52 -6.95 -1.77
C ASP A 612 -2.52 -6.55 -0.67
N ILE A 613 -3.54 -5.76 -0.99
CA ILE A 613 -4.57 -5.32 -0.04
C ILE A 613 -5.94 -5.68 -0.60
N ARG A 614 -6.74 -6.41 0.20
CA ARG A 614 -8.08 -6.87 -0.16
C ARG A 614 -9.11 -6.44 0.87
N SER A 615 -10.33 -6.22 0.39
CA SER A 615 -11.52 -6.11 1.23
C SER A 615 -12.14 -7.49 1.40
N VAL A 616 -12.42 -7.87 2.65
CA VAL A 616 -13.12 -9.11 3.02
C VAL A 616 -14.27 -8.77 3.97
N GLU A 617 -15.34 -9.55 3.96
CA GLU A 617 -16.53 -9.26 4.76
C GLU A 617 -16.85 -10.41 5.71
N LYS A 618 -16.80 -10.14 7.02
CA LYS A 618 -17.29 -11.07 8.02
C LYS A 618 -18.80 -10.97 8.07
N VAL A 619 -19.48 -12.04 7.67
CA VAL A 619 -20.94 -12.12 7.75
C VAL A 619 -21.37 -12.63 9.12
N SER A 620 -22.55 -12.19 9.56
CA SER A 620 -23.20 -12.80 10.73
C SER A 620 -23.50 -14.26 10.42
N LEU A 621 -23.01 -15.17 11.26
CA LEU A 621 -23.25 -16.59 11.12
C LEU A 621 -24.50 -16.95 11.96
N PRO A 622 -25.57 -17.50 11.37
CA PRO A 622 -26.87 -17.65 12.05
C PRO A 622 -26.85 -18.48 13.34
N LEU A 623 -25.85 -19.35 13.51
CA LEU A 623 -25.71 -20.21 14.69
C LEU A 623 -24.49 -19.83 15.54
N ALA A 624 -23.90 -18.65 15.33
CA ALA A 624 -22.78 -18.17 16.14
C ALA A 624 -23.14 -18.17 17.63
N GLY A 625 -22.28 -18.79 18.44
CA GLY A 625 -22.47 -18.89 19.89
C GLY A 625 -23.43 -19.97 20.35
N LYS A 626 -24.07 -20.71 19.44
CA LYS A 626 -24.97 -21.83 19.79
C LYS A 626 -24.18 -23.12 20.01
N GLN A 627 -24.55 -23.89 21.03
CA GLN A 627 -24.01 -25.21 21.34
C GLN A 627 -25.04 -26.28 21.00
N ILE A 628 -24.69 -27.21 20.12
CA ILE A 628 -25.62 -28.21 19.58
C ILE A 628 -25.06 -29.60 19.86
N SER A 629 -25.84 -30.44 20.53
CA SER A 629 -25.49 -31.86 20.63
C SER A 629 -26.10 -32.65 19.48
N LEU A 630 -25.25 -33.44 18.81
CA LEU A 630 -25.64 -34.25 17.67
C LEU A 630 -25.33 -35.72 17.97
N ASP A 631 -26.36 -36.56 17.91
CA ASP A 631 -26.25 -37.97 18.16
C ASP A 631 -26.35 -38.75 16.84
N ALA A 632 -25.34 -39.57 16.56
CA ALA A 632 -25.39 -40.55 15.49
C ALA A 632 -25.89 -41.87 16.10
N GLY A 633 -27.18 -42.21 15.89
CA GLY A 633 -27.81 -43.35 16.54
C GLY A 633 -27.05 -44.67 16.34
N HIS A 634 -27.16 -45.59 17.30
CA HIS A 634 -26.48 -46.89 17.35
C HIS A 634 -24.94 -46.78 17.40
N GLY A 635 -24.20 -47.83 17.00
CA GLY A 635 -22.73 -47.83 16.93
C GLY A 635 -22.09 -49.04 17.61
N GLY A 636 -20.90 -49.41 17.16
CA GLY A 636 -20.14 -50.55 17.69
C GLY A 636 -20.93 -51.85 17.64
N SER A 637 -21.20 -52.43 18.80
CA SER A 637 -21.96 -53.68 18.97
C SER A 637 -23.45 -53.56 18.65
N ASP A 638 -24.00 -52.34 18.61
CA ASP A 638 -25.38 -52.11 18.19
C ASP A 638 -25.40 -51.68 16.71
N PRO A 639 -25.79 -52.57 15.78
CA PRO A 639 -25.85 -52.25 14.36
C PRO A 639 -27.01 -51.31 13.99
N GLY A 640 -28.01 -51.16 14.85
CA GLY A 640 -29.34 -50.71 14.46
C GLY A 640 -29.98 -51.67 13.46
N ALA A 641 -30.83 -51.15 12.58
CA ALA A 641 -31.39 -51.93 11.49
C ALA A 641 -30.30 -52.38 10.49
N VAL A 642 -30.48 -53.59 9.94
CA VAL A 642 -29.57 -54.18 8.97
C VAL A 642 -30.32 -54.37 7.65
N TYR A 643 -29.83 -53.72 6.59
CA TYR A 643 -30.46 -53.68 5.28
C TYR A 643 -29.66 -54.52 4.26
N GLN A 644 -30.36 -55.00 3.22
CA GLN A 644 -29.82 -55.72 2.07
C GLN A 644 -28.84 -56.86 2.44
N GLN A 645 -29.37 -58.06 2.72
CA GLN A 645 -28.59 -59.28 3.02
C GLN A 645 -27.35 -59.04 3.92
N ASN A 646 -27.51 -58.25 4.99
CA ASN A 646 -26.47 -57.97 5.99
C ASN A 646 -25.28 -57.11 5.53
N SER A 647 -25.44 -56.28 4.49
CA SER A 647 -24.33 -55.48 3.95
C SER A 647 -24.37 -53.99 4.32
N ILE A 648 -25.54 -53.45 4.68
CA ILE A 648 -25.68 -52.02 5.03
C ILE A 648 -26.28 -51.91 6.43
N TYR A 649 -25.63 -51.11 7.28
CA TYR A 649 -26.00 -50.95 8.69
C TYR A 649 -26.50 -49.53 8.94
N GLU A 650 -27.57 -49.41 9.72
CA GLU A 650 -28.13 -48.12 10.13
C GLU A 650 -27.08 -47.25 10.83
N LYS A 651 -26.31 -47.84 11.76
CA LYS A 651 -25.22 -47.14 12.47
C LYS A 651 -24.22 -46.44 11.53
N THR A 652 -23.99 -47.00 10.35
CA THR A 652 -23.07 -46.45 9.34
C THR A 652 -23.71 -45.25 8.66
N LEU A 653 -24.94 -45.39 8.16
CA LEU A 653 -25.69 -44.29 7.54
C LEU A 653 -25.89 -43.12 8.51
N ASN A 654 -26.22 -43.42 9.77
CA ASN A 654 -26.39 -42.41 10.83
C ASN A 654 -25.10 -41.61 11.05
N LEU A 655 -23.94 -42.28 11.13
CA LEU A 655 -22.66 -41.61 11.32
C LEU A 655 -22.28 -40.74 10.13
N GLU A 656 -22.42 -41.27 8.91
CA GLU A 656 -22.09 -40.56 7.67
C GLU A 656 -22.90 -39.25 7.53
N VAL A 657 -24.21 -39.31 7.77
CA VAL A 657 -25.07 -38.14 7.70
C VAL A 657 -24.80 -37.18 8.87
N ALA A 658 -24.61 -37.69 10.09
CA ALA A 658 -24.33 -36.85 11.25
C ALA A 658 -23.01 -36.09 11.13
N LEU A 659 -21.95 -36.68 10.58
CA LEU A 659 -20.69 -35.97 10.30
C LEU A 659 -20.88 -34.84 9.28
N LYS A 660 -21.74 -35.04 8.27
CA LYS A 660 -22.12 -33.98 7.30
C LYS A 660 -22.92 -32.87 7.97
N ILE A 661 -23.87 -33.21 8.84
CA ILE A 661 -24.64 -32.24 9.63
C ILE A 661 -23.71 -31.42 10.52
N LYS A 662 -22.80 -32.09 11.26
CA LYS A 662 -21.78 -31.44 12.09
C LYS A 662 -21.01 -30.38 11.30
N ALA A 663 -20.41 -30.76 10.18
CA ALA A 663 -19.62 -29.86 9.35
C ALA A 663 -20.45 -28.65 8.88
N LYS A 664 -21.72 -28.85 8.50
CA LYS A 664 -22.60 -27.77 8.05
C LYS A 664 -23.03 -26.85 9.19
N LEU A 665 -23.32 -27.38 10.38
CA LEU A 665 -23.65 -26.58 11.56
C LEU A 665 -22.45 -25.73 12.03
N GLU A 666 -21.25 -26.32 12.06
CA GLU A 666 -20.01 -25.62 12.42
C GLU A 666 -19.67 -24.52 11.40
N ALA A 667 -19.92 -24.76 10.11
CA ALA A 667 -19.79 -23.74 9.07
C ALA A 667 -20.77 -22.56 9.23
N GLN A 668 -21.84 -22.72 10.03
CA GLN A 668 -22.79 -21.67 10.40
C GLN A 668 -22.51 -21.08 11.79
N GLY A 669 -21.35 -21.37 12.38
CA GLY A 669 -20.87 -20.78 13.64
C GLY A 669 -21.25 -21.55 14.91
N ALA A 670 -21.93 -22.70 14.81
CA ALA A 670 -22.29 -23.50 15.98
C ALA A 670 -21.07 -24.27 16.53
N LYS A 671 -21.07 -24.52 17.85
CA LYS A 671 -20.22 -25.54 18.49
C LYS A 671 -21.00 -26.85 18.52
N VAL A 672 -20.46 -27.91 17.91
CA VAL A 672 -21.16 -29.20 17.84
C VAL A 672 -20.47 -30.24 18.71
N VAL A 673 -21.23 -30.86 19.62
CA VAL A 673 -20.77 -31.97 20.46
C VAL A 673 -21.44 -33.26 19.97
N MET A 674 -20.64 -34.19 19.45
CA MET A 674 -21.13 -35.47 18.96
C MET A 674 -21.22 -36.51 20.07
N SER A 675 -22.23 -37.38 20.05
CA SER A 675 -22.26 -38.58 20.92
C SER A 675 -21.11 -39.55 20.57
N ARG A 676 -20.81 -39.70 19.27
CA ARG A 676 -19.68 -40.47 18.73
C ARG A 676 -19.22 -39.90 17.38
N VAL A 677 -17.94 -40.09 17.06
CA VAL A 677 -17.31 -39.66 15.79
C VAL A 677 -16.75 -40.82 14.95
N ASN A 678 -16.89 -42.04 15.44
CA ASN A 678 -16.47 -43.29 14.81
C ASN A 678 -17.47 -44.41 15.16
N ASP A 679 -17.17 -45.65 14.75
CA ASP A 679 -18.03 -46.81 15.02
C ASP A 679 -17.85 -47.35 16.46
N THR A 680 -18.27 -46.56 17.44
CA THR A 680 -18.24 -46.91 18.87
C THR A 680 -19.65 -47.00 19.42
N PHE A 681 -19.91 -48.01 20.27
CA PHE A 681 -21.16 -48.12 21.00
C PHE A 681 -21.22 -47.10 22.15
N VAL A 682 -22.30 -46.31 22.21
CA VAL A 682 -22.55 -45.35 23.30
C VAL A 682 -23.93 -45.65 23.92
N PRO A 683 -24.00 -46.02 25.21
CA PRO A 683 -25.27 -46.27 25.89
C PRO A 683 -26.20 -45.03 25.87
N LEU A 684 -27.52 -45.25 25.76
CA LEU A 684 -28.52 -44.17 25.69
C LEU A 684 -28.43 -43.16 26.85
N THR A 685 -28.13 -43.63 28.06
CA THR A 685 -27.90 -42.76 29.24
C THR A 685 -26.66 -41.88 29.08
N GLN A 686 -25.59 -42.41 28.46
CA GLN A 686 -24.37 -41.67 28.22
C GLN A 686 -24.55 -40.63 27.10
N ILE A 687 -25.33 -40.94 26.06
CA ILE A 687 -25.70 -39.96 25.01
C ILE A 687 -26.36 -38.72 25.65
N ALA A 688 -27.37 -38.94 26.49
CA ALA A 688 -28.04 -37.86 27.20
C ALA A 688 -27.10 -37.09 28.15
N THR A 689 -26.24 -37.83 28.88
CA THR A 689 -25.22 -37.23 29.75
C THR A 689 -24.26 -36.32 28.99
N ILE A 690 -23.77 -36.76 27.83
CA ILE A 690 -22.86 -35.97 26.97
C ILE A 690 -23.54 -34.65 26.59
N ALA A 691 -24.81 -34.70 26.17
CA ALA A 691 -25.56 -33.51 25.78
C ALA A 691 -25.81 -32.56 26.96
N ASN A 692 -26.19 -33.11 28.12
CA ASN A 692 -26.46 -32.33 29.33
C ASN A 692 -25.20 -31.65 29.87
N ASN A 693 -24.07 -32.37 29.92
CA ASN A 693 -22.79 -31.84 30.38
C ASN A 693 -22.23 -30.78 29.43
N ALA A 694 -22.49 -30.93 28.13
CA ALA A 694 -22.15 -29.92 27.14
C ALA A 694 -22.95 -28.63 27.34
N ARG A 695 -24.05 -28.63 28.11
CA ARG A 695 -24.98 -27.49 28.23
C ARG A 695 -25.50 -27.02 26.88
N SER A 696 -25.78 -27.97 25.98
CA SER A 696 -26.24 -27.68 24.63
C SER A 696 -27.59 -26.96 24.63
N ASP A 697 -27.75 -26.01 23.72
CA ASP A 697 -28.99 -25.29 23.46
C ASP A 697 -30.07 -26.21 22.86
N ILE A 698 -29.68 -27.17 22.03
CA ILE A 698 -30.56 -28.20 21.47
C ILE A 698 -29.85 -29.56 21.32
N PHE A 699 -30.64 -30.62 21.20
CA PHE A 699 -30.18 -31.98 20.90
C PHE A 699 -30.88 -32.52 19.64
N VAL A 700 -30.11 -33.12 18.74
CA VAL A 700 -30.59 -33.77 17.51
C VAL A 700 -30.02 -35.18 17.44
N SER A 701 -30.88 -36.20 17.44
CA SER A 701 -30.49 -37.59 17.16
C SER A 701 -30.86 -37.98 15.73
N VAL A 702 -29.96 -38.67 15.05
CA VAL A 702 -30.07 -39.05 13.64
C VAL A 702 -30.20 -40.57 13.52
N HIS A 703 -31.28 -41.01 12.87
CA HIS A 703 -31.63 -42.40 12.64
C HIS A 703 -32.11 -42.66 11.20
N HIS A 704 -32.12 -43.93 10.81
CA HIS A 704 -32.82 -44.40 9.61
C HIS A 704 -33.76 -45.54 9.99
N ASN A 705 -35.00 -45.46 9.54
CA ASN A 705 -36.07 -46.28 10.06
C ASN A 705 -36.13 -47.66 9.39
N VAL A 706 -36.95 -48.55 9.97
CA VAL A 706 -37.21 -49.91 9.52
C VAL A 706 -38.71 -50.21 9.65
N PHE A 707 -39.30 -50.85 8.65
CA PHE A 707 -40.69 -51.31 8.74
C PHE A 707 -40.90 -52.66 8.03
N SER A 708 -41.83 -53.48 8.53
CA SER A 708 -42.07 -54.82 7.99
C SER A 708 -42.63 -54.82 6.57
N ASN A 709 -43.42 -53.79 6.22
CA ASN A 709 -43.86 -53.56 4.84
C ASN A 709 -42.82 -52.72 4.09
N PRO A 710 -42.13 -53.27 3.06
CA PRO A 710 -41.07 -52.57 2.32
C PRO A 710 -41.60 -51.43 1.44
N SER A 711 -42.93 -51.26 1.31
CA SER A 711 -43.51 -50.13 0.58
C SER A 711 -43.53 -48.83 1.38
N VAL A 712 -43.34 -48.88 2.71
CA VAL A 712 -43.35 -47.69 3.57
C VAL A 712 -42.11 -46.86 3.28
N LYS A 713 -42.31 -45.55 3.09
CA LYS A 713 -41.24 -44.58 2.83
C LYS A 713 -41.53 -43.21 3.46
N GLY A 714 -40.51 -42.35 3.45
CA GLY A 714 -40.59 -40.96 3.87
C GLY A 714 -39.85 -40.65 5.16
N ILE A 715 -39.84 -39.36 5.51
CA ILE A 715 -39.11 -38.81 6.65
C ILE A 715 -40.09 -38.45 7.77
N GLU A 716 -39.73 -38.75 9.01
CA GLU A 716 -40.44 -38.35 10.23
C GLU A 716 -39.49 -37.83 11.29
N THR A 717 -39.95 -36.88 12.10
CA THR A 717 -39.16 -36.28 13.18
C THR A 717 -39.93 -36.35 14.49
N TYR A 718 -39.33 -36.91 15.53
CA TYR A 718 -39.94 -37.12 16.83
C TYR A 718 -39.44 -36.08 17.85
N SER A 719 -40.36 -35.64 18.70
CA SER A 719 -40.07 -34.90 19.93
C SER A 719 -40.63 -35.68 21.13
N TYR A 720 -40.20 -35.35 22.35
CA TYR A 720 -40.67 -36.05 23.54
C TYR A 720 -42.16 -35.77 23.84
N ASP A 721 -42.93 -36.82 24.18
CA ASP A 721 -44.37 -36.74 24.44
C ASP A 721 -44.76 -36.31 25.86
N GLY A 722 -43.82 -36.26 26.81
CA GLY A 722 -44.07 -35.90 28.21
C GLY A 722 -44.69 -37.01 29.05
N SER A 723 -44.80 -38.24 28.52
CA SER A 723 -45.51 -39.35 29.18
C SER A 723 -44.64 -40.25 30.05
N GLY A 724 -43.32 -40.16 29.92
CA GLY A 724 -42.36 -41.03 30.61
C GLY A 724 -42.04 -40.60 32.04
N ARG A 725 -41.72 -41.60 32.88
CA ARG A 725 -41.04 -41.40 34.16
C ARG A 725 -39.54 -41.26 33.92
N SER A 726 -38.89 -40.37 34.67
CA SER A 726 -37.44 -40.25 34.63
C SER A 726 -36.79 -41.49 35.25
N LEU A 727 -35.60 -41.88 34.80
CA LEU A 727 -34.79 -42.86 35.53
C LEU A 727 -34.49 -42.41 36.98
N ALA A 728 -34.66 -41.12 37.30
CA ALA A 728 -34.55 -40.58 38.66
C ALA A 728 -35.70 -41.04 39.57
N ASP A 729 -36.88 -41.31 39.00
CA ASP A 729 -38.08 -41.65 39.78
C ASP A 729 -38.01 -43.08 40.32
N ASP A 730 -37.24 -43.95 39.66
CA ASP A 730 -36.98 -45.33 40.08
C ASP A 730 -35.73 -45.42 40.99
N PHE A 731 -35.03 -44.31 41.23
CA PHE A 731 -33.84 -44.24 42.07
C PHE A 731 -34.23 -44.07 43.55
N ASN A 732 -33.97 -45.08 44.38
CA ASN A 732 -34.18 -45.00 45.83
C ASN A 732 -32.95 -44.36 46.51
N PRO A 733 -33.02 -43.12 47.04
CA PRO A 733 -31.85 -42.39 47.56
C PRO A 733 -31.29 -42.96 48.87
N ARG A 734 -31.81 -44.08 49.38
CA ARG A 734 -31.39 -44.69 50.67
C ARG A 734 -30.21 -45.65 50.57
N TYR A 735 -29.69 -45.94 49.40
CA TYR A 735 -28.53 -46.83 49.24
C TYR A 735 -27.61 -46.28 48.15
N GLU A 736 -26.41 -45.90 48.58
CA GLU A 736 -25.23 -45.49 47.81
C GLU A 736 -25.05 -44.02 47.45
N ASP A 737 -24.05 -43.45 48.12
CA ASP A 737 -23.36 -42.21 47.80
C ASP A 737 -22.42 -42.47 46.60
N ASN A 738 -22.97 -42.43 45.39
CA ASN A 738 -22.20 -42.64 44.16
C ASN A 738 -22.58 -41.63 43.08
N LEU A 739 -21.59 -41.26 42.26
CA LEU A 739 -21.62 -40.30 41.13
C LEU A 739 -22.87 -40.34 40.23
N ALA A 740 -23.63 -41.44 40.24
CA ALA A 740 -24.91 -41.64 39.55
C ALA A 740 -25.97 -40.59 39.93
N SER A 741 -26.01 -40.08 41.16
CA SER A 741 -26.99 -39.06 41.59
C SER A 741 -26.80 -37.69 40.90
N ARG A 742 -25.64 -37.43 40.28
CA ARG A 742 -25.35 -36.23 39.47
C ARG A 742 -25.60 -36.44 37.97
N LEU A 743 -25.90 -37.67 37.54
CA LEU A 743 -26.03 -38.07 36.12
C LEU A 743 -27.47 -38.24 35.66
N ILE A 744 -28.45 -38.07 36.55
CA ILE A 744 -29.86 -38.32 36.24
C ILE A 744 -30.62 -37.00 36.24
N VAL A 745 -31.44 -36.80 35.20
CA VAL A 745 -32.25 -35.59 35.07
C VAL A 745 -33.43 -35.66 36.04
N PRO A 746 -33.60 -34.67 36.94
CA PRO A 746 -34.75 -34.61 37.82
C PRO A 746 -36.06 -34.59 37.01
N PHE A 747 -37.10 -35.28 37.49
CA PHE A 747 -38.41 -35.35 36.83
C PHE A 747 -38.95 -33.99 36.36
N ALA A 748 -38.76 -32.94 37.17
CA ALA A 748 -39.19 -31.58 36.86
C ALA A 748 -38.50 -30.98 35.61
N VAL A 749 -37.28 -31.39 35.32
CA VAL A 749 -36.54 -30.99 34.11
C VAL A 749 -36.96 -31.86 32.92
N ASN A 750 -37.14 -33.18 33.13
CA ASN A 750 -37.59 -34.14 32.11
C ASN A 750 -39.02 -33.90 31.59
N ASN A 751 -39.94 -33.35 32.39
CA ASN A 751 -41.30 -33.03 31.95
C ASN A 751 -41.59 -31.52 31.90
N ASN A 752 -40.54 -30.70 31.76
CA ASN A 752 -40.68 -29.24 31.62
C ASN A 752 -41.54 -28.88 30.38
N PRO A 753 -42.68 -28.17 30.55
CA PRO A 753 -43.59 -27.84 29.45
C PRO A 753 -42.97 -26.94 28.37
N THR A 754 -42.07 -26.04 28.76
CA THR A 754 -41.33 -25.18 27.82
C THR A 754 -40.40 -26.01 26.96
N ARG A 755 -39.61 -26.92 27.56
CA ARG A 755 -38.72 -27.83 26.81
C ARG A 755 -39.51 -28.67 25.80
N ILE A 756 -40.65 -29.21 26.19
CA ILE A 756 -41.50 -30.05 25.31
C ILE A 756 -42.06 -29.21 24.15
N THR A 757 -42.52 -27.99 24.45
CA THR A 757 -43.02 -27.05 23.44
C THR A 757 -41.93 -26.68 22.44
N GLU A 758 -40.74 -26.31 22.92
CA GLU A 758 -39.59 -25.96 22.09
C GLU A 758 -39.08 -27.15 21.27
N SER A 759 -39.08 -28.37 21.84
CA SER A 759 -38.75 -29.60 21.11
C SER A 759 -39.74 -29.84 19.96
N SER A 760 -41.02 -29.57 20.20
CA SER A 760 -42.06 -29.70 19.15
C SER A 760 -41.84 -28.66 18.04
N LYS A 761 -41.46 -27.42 18.37
CA LYS A 761 -41.13 -26.39 17.37
C LYS A 761 -39.89 -26.78 16.56
N LEU A 762 -38.83 -27.23 17.23
CA LEU A 762 -37.61 -27.72 16.58
C LEU A 762 -37.93 -28.88 15.62
N ALA A 763 -38.73 -29.86 16.06
CA ALA A 763 -39.13 -31.01 15.24
C ALA A 763 -39.87 -30.57 13.97
N ASN A 764 -40.81 -29.62 14.07
CA ASN A 764 -41.52 -29.11 12.90
C ASN A 764 -40.59 -28.38 11.93
N ASN A 765 -39.72 -27.48 12.42
CA ASN A 765 -38.79 -26.74 11.57
C ASN A 765 -37.81 -27.66 10.83
N VAL A 766 -37.29 -28.68 11.52
CA VAL A 766 -36.40 -29.70 10.92
C VAL A 766 -37.15 -30.58 9.94
N GLN A 767 -38.36 -31.04 10.28
CA GLN A 767 -39.21 -31.81 9.36
C GLN A 767 -39.47 -31.02 8.06
N ASP A 768 -39.97 -29.79 8.15
CA ASP A 768 -40.32 -28.98 6.97
C ASP A 768 -39.09 -28.73 6.09
N SER A 769 -37.93 -28.47 6.70
CA SER A 769 -36.69 -28.24 5.98
C SER A 769 -36.12 -29.51 5.33
N LEU A 770 -36.25 -30.67 5.97
CA LEU A 770 -35.90 -31.97 5.40
C LEU A 770 -36.76 -32.28 4.17
N ILE A 771 -38.06 -32.05 4.23
CA ILE A 771 -38.96 -32.26 3.09
C ILE A 771 -38.65 -31.30 1.96
N ALA A 772 -38.46 -30.01 2.25
CA ALA A 772 -38.07 -29.03 1.24
C ALA A 772 -36.73 -29.36 0.56
N SER A 773 -35.77 -29.93 1.28
CA SER A 773 -34.44 -30.25 0.74
C SER A 773 -34.39 -31.57 -0.03
N THR A 774 -35.26 -32.53 0.30
CA THR A 774 -35.18 -33.90 -0.24
C THR A 774 -36.31 -34.27 -1.20
N ASN A 775 -37.46 -33.57 -1.12
CA ASN A 775 -38.73 -33.98 -1.72
C ASN A 775 -39.20 -35.38 -1.29
N ALA A 776 -38.75 -35.88 -0.13
CA ALA A 776 -39.23 -37.14 0.42
C ALA A 776 -40.71 -37.06 0.82
N GLU A 777 -41.35 -38.21 1.01
CA GLU A 777 -42.72 -38.27 1.55
C GLU A 777 -42.75 -37.71 2.98
N ASN A 778 -43.66 -36.77 3.24
CA ASN A 778 -43.76 -36.09 4.52
C ASN A 778 -44.62 -36.88 5.52
N ARG A 779 -43.97 -37.59 6.45
CA ARG A 779 -44.65 -38.34 7.51
C ARG A 779 -44.90 -37.52 8.78
N ARG A 780 -44.58 -36.22 8.73
CA ARG A 780 -44.81 -35.18 9.75
C ARG A 780 -43.97 -35.33 11.01
N ALA A 781 -43.92 -34.24 11.78
CA ALA A 781 -43.40 -34.25 13.13
C ALA A 781 -44.38 -34.98 14.08
N LYS A 782 -43.83 -35.79 14.99
CA LYS A 782 -44.58 -36.66 15.91
C LYS A 782 -44.04 -36.53 17.33
N LYS A 783 -44.74 -37.15 18.27
CA LYS A 783 -44.32 -37.26 19.66
C LYS A 783 -44.14 -38.72 20.06
N ALA A 784 -43.08 -39.03 20.81
CA ALA A 784 -42.78 -40.36 21.31
C ALA A 784 -41.94 -40.31 22.58
N ASN A 785 -41.97 -41.39 23.37
CA ASN A 785 -41.22 -41.53 24.62
C ASN A 785 -39.85 -42.22 24.44
N PHE A 786 -38.99 -41.67 23.57
CA PHE A 786 -37.63 -42.17 23.40
C PHE A 786 -36.71 -41.72 24.54
N GLN A 787 -35.89 -42.62 25.07
CA GLN A 787 -35.01 -42.32 26.20
C GLN A 787 -34.05 -41.15 25.94
N VAL A 788 -33.44 -41.09 24.75
CA VAL A 788 -32.52 -40.00 24.37
C VAL A 788 -33.19 -38.63 24.28
N LEU A 789 -34.52 -38.58 24.11
CA LEU A 789 -35.29 -37.33 24.12
C LEU A 789 -35.82 -37.00 25.51
N ARG A 790 -36.18 -38.05 26.27
CA ARG A 790 -36.69 -37.93 27.62
C ARG A 790 -35.63 -37.41 28.59
N GLU A 791 -34.43 -38.01 28.56
CA GLU A 791 -33.36 -37.80 29.55
C GLU A 791 -32.40 -36.64 29.22
N THR A 792 -32.72 -35.81 28.21
CA THR A 792 -31.96 -34.60 27.87
C THR A 792 -32.63 -33.34 28.41
N ASN A 793 -31.82 -32.37 28.87
CA ASN A 793 -32.26 -31.15 29.56
C ASN A 793 -32.64 -29.99 28.64
N MET A 794 -32.30 -30.08 27.36
CA MET A 794 -32.57 -29.07 26.34
C MET A 794 -33.65 -29.56 25.35
N PRO A 795 -34.21 -28.67 24.50
CA PRO A 795 -35.08 -29.09 23.41
C PRO A 795 -34.43 -30.17 22.54
N ALA A 796 -35.13 -31.27 22.33
CA ALA A 796 -34.55 -32.51 21.80
C ALA A 796 -35.43 -33.13 20.72
N ILE A 797 -34.81 -33.57 19.61
CA ILE A 797 -35.50 -34.27 18.53
C ILE A 797 -34.75 -35.54 18.10
N LEU A 798 -35.48 -36.48 17.51
CA LEU A 798 -34.93 -37.64 16.80
C LEU A 798 -35.48 -37.62 15.38
N ALA A 799 -34.62 -37.55 14.37
CA ALA A 799 -34.99 -37.51 12.96
C ALA A 799 -34.74 -38.87 12.32
N GLU A 800 -35.82 -39.48 11.81
CA GLU A 800 -35.80 -40.68 10.98
C GLU A 800 -35.73 -40.27 9.51
N LEU A 801 -34.55 -40.45 8.91
CA LEU A 801 -34.20 -39.84 7.63
C LEU A 801 -34.64 -40.62 6.39
N GLY A 802 -35.42 -41.68 6.57
CA GLY A 802 -35.95 -42.57 5.53
C GLY A 802 -35.98 -44.02 6.01
N PHE A 803 -36.67 -44.90 5.29
CA PHE A 803 -36.80 -46.32 5.65
C PHE A 803 -35.83 -47.18 4.83
N GLY A 804 -34.78 -47.70 5.45
CA GLY A 804 -33.80 -48.55 4.76
C GLY A 804 -34.36 -49.90 4.28
N THR A 805 -35.55 -50.29 4.74
CA THR A 805 -36.31 -51.45 4.22
C THR A 805 -36.96 -51.20 2.87
N ASN A 806 -37.13 -49.93 2.48
CA ASN A 806 -37.65 -49.57 1.17
C ASN A 806 -36.50 -49.56 0.15
N PRO A 807 -36.53 -50.38 -0.92
CA PRO A 807 -35.42 -50.46 -1.87
C PRO A 807 -35.13 -49.15 -2.60
N GLU A 808 -36.16 -48.32 -2.87
CA GLU A 808 -36.01 -47.02 -3.53
C GLU A 808 -35.33 -46.02 -2.60
N GLU A 809 -35.70 -46.00 -1.32
CA GLU A 809 -35.05 -45.14 -0.34
C GLU A 809 -33.62 -45.61 -0.05
N LEU A 810 -33.38 -46.90 0.18
CA LEU A 810 -32.04 -47.44 0.46
C LEU A 810 -31.04 -47.09 -0.65
N ALA A 811 -31.46 -47.17 -1.92
CA ALA A 811 -30.65 -46.78 -3.06
C ALA A 811 -30.25 -45.29 -3.03
N ASN A 812 -31.10 -44.41 -2.47
CA ASN A 812 -30.79 -42.99 -2.29
C ASN A 812 -29.96 -42.74 -1.03
N LEU A 813 -30.34 -43.34 0.11
CA LEU A 813 -29.74 -43.16 1.44
C LEU A 813 -28.24 -43.50 1.48
N THR A 814 -27.79 -44.39 0.58
CA THR A 814 -26.38 -44.78 0.43
C THR A 814 -25.57 -43.83 -0.48
N THR A 815 -26.20 -42.85 -1.12
CA THR A 815 -25.51 -41.90 -2.00
C THR A 815 -25.06 -40.66 -1.26
N ASP A 816 -23.83 -40.21 -1.53
CA ASP A 816 -23.29 -38.99 -0.94
C ASP A 816 -24.17 -37.76 -1.20
N ALA A 817 -24.72 -37.67 -2.42
CA ALA A 817 -25.57 -36.57 -2.87
C ALA A 817 -26.88 -36.46 -2.06
N TYR A 818 -27.56 -37.58 -1.80
CA TYR A 818 -28.79 -37.57 -1.02
C TYR A 818 -28.53 -37.33 0.47
N GLN A 819 -27.49 -37.95 1.02
CA GLN A 819 -27.04 -37.67 2.39
C GLN A 819 -26.69 -36.17 2.59
N ASN A 820 -26.11 -35.53 1.56
CA ASN A 820 -25.86 -34.09 1.59
C ASN A 820 -27.17 -33.27 1.63
N LYS A 821 -28.22 -33.69 0.92
CA LYS A 821 -29.56 -33.06 1.01
C LYS A 821 -30.15 -33.23 2.41
N LEU A 822 -30.07 -34.42 3.01
CA LEU A 822 -30.51 -34.66 4.38
C LEU A 822 -29.78 -33.72 5.36
N ALA A 823 -28.46 -33.63 5.26
CA ALA A 823 -27.67 -32.77 6.11
C ALA A 823 -28.00 -31.27 5.93
N ILE A 824 -28.29 -30.82 4.71
CA ILE A 824 -28.77 -29.45 4.42
C ILE A 824 -30.14 -29.23 5.08
N GLY A 825 -31.06 -30.18 4.96
CA GLY A 825 -32.41 -30.11 5.55
C GLY A 825 -32.36 -29.93 7.07
N VAL A 826 -31.61 -30.79 7.77
CA VAL A 826 -31.44 -30.66 9.24
C VAL A 826 -30.82 -29.31 9.60
N THR A 827 -29.74 -28.92 8.93
CA THR A 827 -29.04 -27.65 9.21
C THR A 827 -29.95 -26.43 9.04
N ASN A 828 -30.75 -26.39 7.96
CA ASN A 828 -31.68 -25.30 7.70
C ASN A 828 -32.85 -25.25 8.70
N GLY A 829 -33.33 -26.42 9.14
CA GLY A 829 -34.35 -26.49 10.18
C GLY A 829 -33.86 -25.95 11.51
N VAL A 830 -32.63 -26.31 11.89
CA VAL A 830 -31.97 -25.78 13.09
C VAL A 830 -31.76 -24.27 13.00
N LYS A 831 -31.28 -23.75 11.85
CA LYS A 831 -31.19 -22.30 11.61
C LYS A 831 -32.53 -21.60 11.76
N THR A 832 -33.58 -22.18 11.20
CA THR A 832 -34.93 -21.62 11.28
C THR A 832 -35.46 -21.61 12.71
N TYR A 833 -35.09 -22.60 13.52
CA TYR A 833 -35.43 -22.64 14.95
C TYR A 833 -34.79 -21.48 15.73
N PHE A 834 -33.52 -21.18 15.51
CA PHE A 834 -32.82 -20.12 16.26
C PHE A 834 -33.05 -18.69 15.74
N ASN A 835 -33.57 -18.53 14.51
CA ASN A 835 -33.78 -17.21 13.88
C ASN A 835 -35.13 -16.55 14.20
N LYS A 836 -35.91 -17.06 15.16
CA LYS A 836 -37.23 -16.53 15.52
C LYS A 836 -37.34 -16.10 16.97
#